data_AF-A0A945JWU8-F1
#
_entry.id   AF-A0A945JWU8-F1
#
_cell.length_a   1.000
_cell.length_b   1.000
_cell.length_c   1.000
_cell.angle_alpha   90.00
_cell.angle_beta   90.00
_cell.angle_gamma   90.00
#
_symmetry.space_group_name_H-M   'P 1'
#
loop_
_entity.id
_entity.type
_entity.pdbx_description
1 polymer ?
#
loop_
_entity_poly.entity_id
_entity_poly.type
_entity_poly.pdbx_seq_one_letter_code
_entity_poly.pdbx_strand_id
1 'polypeptide(L)'
;MLATLSGLQSRAIYMAQSQALVHRFLSAWQSSLNVRSHVKRSKSILLSCALVACIADVTNLWAQALDRVMTNSGIVDGDIVASVVASDDAAMVSPADRTDSLTAIQIEQMVRLAVERIGGMALYVPADASLVALKPNVTIPRASGSGVITDSRVVRAVALLVHEVAPKAKIMISEATAGWLHPSLQDCSAVDIRGSIDIVDGWEISGYYPILDELRARGIDVDVHDLSFDALDTLVVEGGGMADDEYILPHTITRADAWINLPVAKPHGAKMTGCLKNRFGILPGAVYGWDRASGTDQHDGIDHVPQIVDETFVDLLSVETEDLCICDMIRNVEGGAFSGSPRRSNLIVAGSDPVGTDLVIARLMGFNPDDMEYAENAWQRGLGPRFIERVRVDGDLEALTQRFMKAGSDYGGGAWTQHADYGMGPRRWTILGPLPRDHRFSDAERRQLQPRAGQDGWSDIAYFSDDRIDLDRYFDDPVNRSAYAWTTFAMATSDSVRYWIGSDDALTVWIDGEQIYTHEGRRNHRLGGDRIPGFVEAGEHALLVRAEQGRGRFDFSINICEPIDDKRYAGNRYPGIRYGGETIERQVDARSLPPVDYFDDGWQPSTKHEITIDGLLAPELTSTIPDSVYVAISPARSTRFLDALASISGVEPMITDSSANAAFHSAHAWFARMPINHDWYPEDWPGITRYFDWVGLKYGISYGFGHGEALQTMKSWLAQGYAAMIPGIDDGHAWIVVNGYRETASGLQLHTLRTDASGVDVFGWVHTDEWGGSWGHLINRSWALCPVIVATPNVDEGAPSLVDEWAYALVQKATEASRREVGSGDWGKRYAAVGLAAWDDWVIEWERYPWTREWATQEEIARAFREIGDLYEHIADRHGGSGRYFTWAADQETDEHRAALLRTAATGYLEIERLVRQMETLLPTQMGSLDEDGERQLAQIPKMRDLPRQARTAVRSALGALVELIDAKPLPPVQQDPLRHREDGILLLHFRAGSSKGIHHLTLRGETVEIKWYHGRELDDVEHRVERVLPAKPGWNLVVEPIEGYGMYTVVEQPSADNDWTTRVLIDDEWTPYTNSVEFVLWAIPADL
;
A
#
# COMPACT_ATOMS: atom_id res chain seq x y z
N MET A 1 -3.59 31.07 28.43
CA MET A 1 -3.92 32.43 28.94
C MET A 1 -3.20 32.78 30.25
N LEU A 2 -3.38 32.07 31.37
CA LEU A 2 -2.64 32.39 32.61
C LEU A 2 -1.12 32.11 32.51
N ALA A 3 -0.71 30.98 31.93
CA ALA A 3 0.70 30.70 31.62
C ALA A 3 1.34 31.73 30.65
N THR A 4 0.51 32.36 29.81
CA THR A 4 0.94 33.40 28.86
C THR A 4 1.34 34.70 29.55
N LEU A 5 0.84 34.95 30.77
CA LEU A 5 1.14 36.16 31.55
C LEU A 5 2.44 36.06 32.37
N SER A 6 2.83 34.86 32.82
CA SER A 6 4.08 34.67 33.56
C SER A 6 5.32 34.88 32.66
N GLY A 7 5.31 34.36 31.44
CA GLY A 7 6.41 34.57 30.48
C GLY A 7 6.63 36.05 30.12
N LEU A 8 5.53 36.81 29.95
CA LEU A 8 5.59 38.25 29.69
C LEU A 8 6.14 39.05 30.89
N GLN A 9 5.81 38.66 32.13
CA GLN A 9 6.42 39.29 33.31
C GLN A 9 7.93 39.02 33.40
N SER A 10 8.38 37.80 33.10
CA SER A 10 9.82 37.47 33.07
C SER A 10 10.60 38.30 32.04
N ARG A 11 10.11 38.40 30.79
CA ARG A 11 10.73 39.24 29.75
C ARG A 11 10.83 40.71 30.18
N ALA A 12 9.76 41.27 30.76
CA ALA A 12 9.74 42.66 31.22
C ALA A 12 10.72 42.93 32.38
N ILE A 13 10.81 42.01 33.35
CA ILE A 13 11.73 42.12 34.50
C ILE A 13 13.19 42.04 34.03
N TYR A 14 13.52 41.14 33.09
CA TYR A 14 14.89 40.98 32.61
C TYR A 14 15.37 42.19 31.79
N MET A 15 14.52 42.74 30.90
CA MET A 15 14.81 43.99 30.18
C MET A 15 14.99 45.19 31.13
N ALA A 16 14.18 45.29 32.20
CA ALA A 16 14.33 46.36 33.18
C ALA A 16 15.65 46.24 33.96
N GLN A 17 16.10 45.02 34.28
CA GLN A 17 17.37 44.78 34.96
C GLN A 17 18.59 45.04 34.06
N SER A 18 18.57 44.62 32.79
CA SER A 18 19.66 44.87 31.85
C SER A 18 19.77 46.36 31.49
N GLN A 19 18.66 47.06 31.26
CA GLN A 19 18.66 48.53 31.12
C GLN A 19 19.20 49.22 32.36
N ALA A 20 18.82 48.78 33.58
CA ALA A 20 19.38 49.32 34.81
C ALA A 20 20.89 49.05 34.96
N LEU A 21 21.40 47.93 34.46
CA LEU A 21 22.83 47.60 34.45
C LEU A 21 23.61 48.54 33.50
N VAL A 22 23.13 48.71 32.27
CA VAL A 22 23.70 49.65 31.28
C VAL A 22 23.65 51.08 31.80
N HIS A 23 22.53 51.50 32.39
CA HIS A 23 22.39 52.87 32.92
C HIS A 23 23.29 53.11 34.16
N ARG A 24 23.57 52.07 34.96
CA ARG A 24 24.60 52.13 36.02
C ARG A 24 26.00 52.23 35.44
N PHE A 25 26.34 51.43 34.43
CA PHE A 25 27.65 51.46 33.76
C PHE A 25 27.92 52.83 33.11
N LEU A 26 26.95 53.38 32.39
CA LEU A 26 27.01 54.73 31.81
C LEU A 26 27.16 55.82 32.87
N SER A 27 26.47 55.72 34.01
CA SER A 27 26.63 56.69 35.11
C SER A 27 28.00 56.61 35.79
N ALA A 28 28.53 55.40 35.97
CA ALA A 28 29.90 55.19 36.48
C ALA A 28 30.93 55.78 35.52
N TRP A 29 30.76 55.59 34.21
CA TRP A 29 31.64 56.14 33.18
C TRP A 29 31.55 57.68 33.07
N GLN A 30 30.35 58.26 33.13
CA GLN A 30 30.21 59.73 33.22
C GLN A 30 30.86 60.30 34.48
N SER A 31 30.85 59.58 35.60
CA SER A 31 31.51 60.01 36.83
C SER A 31 33.05 59.98 36.73
N SER A 32 33.63 59.00 36.03
CA SER A 32 35.09 58.93 35.84
C SER A 32 35.62 59.96 34.82
N LEU A 33 34.80 60.35 33.84
CA LEU A 33 35.13 61.40 32.85
C LEU A 33 35.29 62.81 33.45
N ASN A 34 34.87 63.05 34.70
CA ASN A 34 35.03 64.35 35.37
C ASN A 34 36.43 64.59 35.98
N VAL A 35 37.36 63.62 35.92
CA VAL A 35 38.70 63.75 36.52
C VAL A 35 39.72 64.37 35.55
N ARG A 36 39.82 65.70 35.60
CA ARG A 36 41.00 66.55 35.25
C ARG A 36 41.97 66.03 34.17
N SER A 37 41.86 66.56 32.94
CA SER A 37 42.89 67.45 32.35
C SER A 37 42.56 67.84 30.89
N HIS A 38 43.16 68.90 30.38
CA HIS A 38 43.03 69.31 28.98
C HIS A 38 44.11 68.67 28.10
N VAL A 39 43.74 67.79 27.16
CA VAL A 39 44.37 67.55 25.84
C VAL A 39 43.57 66.46 25.08
N LYS A 40 43.56 66.48 23.73
CA LYS A 40 42.96 65.46 22.82
C LYS A 40 41.42 65.25 22.88
N ARG A 41 40.61 66.31 22.77
CA ARG A 41 39.13 66.21 22.70
C ARG A 41 38.58 65.52 21.42
N SER A 42 39.36 65.42 20.35
CA SER A 42 38.94 64.84 19.06
C SER A 42 39.20 63.33 18.94
N LYS A 43 40.31 62.81 19.48
CA LYS A 43 40.55 61.35 19.51
C LYS A 43 39.61 60.62 20.46
N SER A 44 39.20 61.23 21.58
CA SER A 44 38.25 60.64 22.52
C SER A 44 36.86 60.44 21.92
N ILE A 45 36.38 61.36 21.05
CA ILE A 45 35.07 61.23 20.39
C ILE A 45 35.10 60.10 19.36
N LEU A 46 36.11 60.06 18.48
CA LEU A 46 36.27 58.95 17.53
C LEU A 46 36.41 57.59 18.24
N LEU A 47 37.17 57.52 19.34
CA LEU A 47 37.27 56.29 20.12
C LEU A 47 35.96 55.94 20.84
N SER A 48 35.14 56.93 21.22
CA SER A 48 33.81 56.68 21.81
C SER A 48 32.79 56.23 20.77
N CYS A 49 32.81 56.79 19.56
CA CYS A 49 31.97 56.32 18.46
C CYS A 49 32.39 54.93 18.00
N ALA A 50 33.70 54.64 17.91
CA ALA A 50 34.19 53.30 17.61
C ALA A 50 33.89 52.30 18.74
N LEU A 51 33.97 52.70 20.02
CA LEU A 51 33.59 51.84 21.14
C LEU A 51 32.07 51.64 21.23
N VAL A 52 31.25 52.64 20.88
CA VAL A 52 29.79 52.49 20.82
C VAL A 52 29.36 51.67 19.60
N ALA A 53 30.05 51.79 18.46
CA ALA A 53 29.89 50.89 17.32
C ALA A 53 30.28 49.46 17.71
N CYS A 54 31.51 49.22 18.18
CA CYS A 54 31.92 47.89 18.63
C CYS A 54 31.06 47.36 19.79
N ILE A 55 30.50 48.19 20.68
CA ILE A 55 29.53 47.71 21.69
C ILE A 55 28.20 47.39 21.02
N ALA A 56 27.71 48.17 20.06
CA ALA A 56 26.49 47.86 19.30
C ALA A 56 26.65 46.57 18.49
N ASP A 57 27.74 46.44 17.74
CA ASP A 57 28.12 45.26 16.96
C ASP A 57 28.32 44.04 17.87
N VAL A 58 29.03 44.18 19.01
CA VAL A 58 29.16 43.10 19.99
C VAL A 58 27.83 42.80 20.67
N THR A 59 26.91 43.76 20.88
CA THR A 59 25.56 43.44 21.38
C THR A 59 24.63 42.87 20.31
N ASN A 60 24.85 43.15 19.03
CA ASN A 60 24.14 42.47 17.93
C ASN A 60 24.67 41.05 17.77
N LEU A 61 25.99 40.85 17.77
CA LEU A 61 26.62 39.53 17.78
C LEU A 61 26.25 38.75 19.05
N TRP A 62 26.19 39.38 20.23
CA TRP A 62 25.67 38.74 21.45
C TRP A 62 24.16 38.56 21.46
N ALA A 63 23.38 39.34 20.71
CA ALA A 63 21.93 39.12 20.57
C ALA A 63 21.63 38.00 19.58
N GLN A 64 22.37 37.92 18.47
CA GLN A 64 22.33 36.83 17.50
C GLN A 64 22.88 35.53 18.10
N ALA A 65 23.96 35.62 18.89
CA ALA A 65 24.45 34.48 19.66
C ALA A 65 23.52 34.12 20.83
N LEU A 66 22.85 35.08 21.50
CA LEU A 66 21.79 34.73 22.45
C LEU A 66 20.59 34.12 21.75
N ASP A 67 20.14 34.59 20.59
CA ASP A 67 19.04 33.95 19.86
C ASP A 67 19.46 32.52 19.49
N ARG A 68 20.62 32.30 18.86
CA ARG A 68 21.15 30.96 18.54
C ARG A 68 21.32 30.05 19.78
N VAL A 69 21.77 30.59 20.92
CA VAL A 69 21.92 29.80 22.17
C VAL A 69 20.59 29.60 22.89
N MET A 70 19.61 30.50 22.74
CA MET A 70 18.28 30.39 23.34
C MET A 70 17.33 29.53 22.49
N THR A 71 17.52 29.43 21.17
CA THR A 71 16.88 28.41 20.33
C THR A 71 17.42 27.03 20.69
N ASN A 72 18.75 26.87 20.78
CA ASN A 72 19.40 25.61 21.12
C ASN A 72 19.20 25.16 22.59
N SER A 73 18.57 25.99 23.43
CA SER A 73 18.22 25.63 24.82
C SER A 73 16.71 25.61 25.10
N GLY A 74 15.88 25.61 24.06
CA GLY A 74 14.44 25.38 24.19
C GLY A 74 13.69 25.57 22.88
N ILE A 75 13.62 24.51 22.06
CA ILE A 75 12.68 24.43 20.93
C ILE A 75 11.26 24.67 21.48
N VAL A 76 10.64 25.75 21.02
CA VAL A 76 9.24 26.06 21.33
C VAL A 76 8.36 25.37 20.30
N ASP A 77 7.32 24.68 20.77
CA ASP A 77 6.40 23.95 19.90
C ASP A 77 5.74 24.87 18.86
N GLY A 78 6.06 24.65 17.57
CA GLY A 78 5.38 25.25 16.41
C GLY A 78 6.24 26.09 15.46
N ASP A 79 7.50 26.39 15.78
CA ASP A 79 8.33 27.30 14.96
C ASP A 79 9.02 26.63 13.75
N ILE A 80 9.11 25.30 13.69
CA ILE A 80 9.70 24.56 12.55
C ILE A 80 8.66 24.40 11.44
N VAL A 81 9.02 24.72 10.20
CA VAL A 81 8.11 24.70 9.04
C VAL A 81 8.72 23.97 7.86
N ALA A 82 7.91 23.11 7.22
CA ALA A 82 8.23 22.50 5.93
C ALA A 82 7.02 22.59 4.99
N SER A 83 7.22 23.03 3.74
CA SER A 83 6.18 23.04 2.71
C SER A 83 6.30 21.80 1.82
N VAL A 84 5.16 21.27 1.37
CA VAL A 84 5.08 20.28 0.30
C VAL A 84 4.25 20.87 -0.84
N VAL A 85 4.78 20.85 -2.06
CA VAL A 85 4.10 21.35 -3.26
C VAL A 85 4.07 20.25 -4.31
N ALA A 86 2.86 19.85 -4.69
CA ALA A 86 2.63 18.90 -5.78
C ALA A 86 2.41 19.64 -7.13
N SER A 87 2.55 18.94 -8.24
CA SER A 87 2.36 19.55 -9.58
C SER A 87 0.92 19.94 -9.87
N ASP A 88 -0.05 19.33 -9.18
CA ASP A 88 -1.49 19.56 -9.24
C ASP A 88 -2.01 20.55 -8.17
N ASP A 89 -1.10 21.11 -7.35
CA ASP A 89 -1.44 22.06 -6.29
C ASP A 89 -2.23 23.27 -6.81
N ALA A 90 -3.35 23.59 -6.15
CA ALA A 90 -4.28 24.62 -6.61
C ALA A 90 -3.72 26.07 -6.65
N ALA A 91 -2.56 26.32 -6.05
CA ALA A 91 -1.84 27.59 -6.16
C ALA A 91 -0.87 27.65 -7.37
N MET A 92 -0.67 26.55 -8.11
CA MET A 92 0.12 26.53 -9.33
C MET A 92 -0.52 27.38 -10.45
N VAL A 93 0.32 28.11 -11.19
CA VAL A 93 -0.13 28.91 -12.36
C VAL A 93 -0.37 28.02 -13.58
N SER A 94 0.31 26.87 -13.66
CA SER A 94 0.18 25.88 -14.73
C SER A 94 0.22 24.45 -14.15
N PRO A 95 -0.79 24.03 -13.37
CA PRO A 95 -0.83 22.70 -12.76
C PRO A 95 -0.78 21.59 -13.80
N ALA A 96 -0.27 20.43 -13.40
CA ALA A 96 -0.24 19.20 -14.19
C ALA A 96 -0.38 17.98 -13.29
N ASP A 97 -0.86 16.87 -13.86
CA ASP A 97 -1.11 15.63 -13.15
C ASP A 97 0.16 15.07 -12.47
N ARG A 98 0.01 14.38 -11.34
CA ARG A 98 1.15 13.80 -10.60
C ARG A 98 1.85 12.66 -11.37
N THR A 99 1.23 12.11 -12.40
CA THR A 99 1.82 11.15 -13.34
C THR A 99 2.56 11.80 -14.51
N ASP A 100 2.36 13.10 -14.74
CA ASP A 100 2.74 13.80 -15.98
C ASP A 100 4.23 14.19 -16.05
N SER A 101 4.74 14.42 -17.26
CA SER A 101 6.14 14.87 -17.46
C SER A 101 6.28 16.39 -17.41
N LEU A 102 6.62 16.92 -16.24
CA LEU A 102 6.72 18.36 -15.99
C LEU A 102 7.74 19.09 -16.87
N THR A 103 7.39 20.31 -17.30
CA THR A 103 8.30 21.26 -17.95
C THR A 103 9.19 21.98 -16.95
N ALA A 104 10.31 22.57 -17.41
CA ALA A 104 11.19 23.38 -16.57
C ALA A 104 10.48 24.61 -15.94
N ILE A 105 9.45 25.15 -16.60
CA ILE A 105 8.66 26.29 -16.09
C ILE A 105 7.76 25.84 -14.92
N GLN A 106 7.17 24.65 -15.00
CA GLN A 106 6.35 24.11 -13.92
C GLN A 106 7.21 23.75 -12.70
N ILE A 107 8.40 23.17 -12.92
CA ILE A 107 9.37 22.93 -11.85
C ILE A 107 9.80 24.26 -11.20
N GLU A 108 10.03 25.31 -11.99
CA GLU A 108 10.32 26.65 -11.47
C GLU A 108 9.15 27.22 -10.64
N GLN A 109 7.90 26.98 -11.03
CA GLN A 109 6.72 27.36 -10.25
C GLN A 109 6.59 26.57 -8.94
N MET A 110 6.80 25.25 -8.95
CA MET A 110 6.73 24.42 -7.74
C MET A 110 7.80 24.80 -6.71
N VAL A 111 9.06 24.94 -7.16
CA VAL A 111 10.18 25.35 -6.31
C VAL A 111 9.94 26.74 -5.73
N ARG A 112 9.43 27.68 -6.54
CA ARG A 112 9.06 29.02 -6.07
C ARG A 112 7.96 28.97 -5.02
N LEU A 113 6.87 28.25 -5.27
CA LEU A 113 5.72 28.13 -4.36
C LEU A 113 6.12 27.48 -3.03
N ALA A 114 6.98 26.47 -3.05
CA ALA A 114 7.49 25.82 -1.84
C ALA A 114 8.31 26.80 -1.00
N VAL A 115 9.29 27.47 -1.62
CA VAL A 115 10.10 28.49 -0.94
C VAL A 115 9.27 29.68 -0.46
N GLU A 116 8.23 30.09 -1.18
CA GLU A 116 7.30 31.16 -0.76
C GLU A 116 6.46 30.75 0.47
N ARG A 117 5.99 29.49 0.56
CA ARG A 117 5.21 28.97 1.72
C ARG A 117 5.98 29.03 3.05
N ILE A 118 7.28 28.78 3.02
CA ILE A 118 8.15 28.83 4.22
C ILE A 118 8.67 30.24 4.57
N GLY A 119 8.49 31.24 3.70
CA GLY A 119 8.85 32.64 3.97
C GLY A 119 9.49 33.42 2.81
N GLY A 120 9.84 32.74 1.72
CA GLY A 120 10.50 33.32 0.54
C GLY A 120 12.03 33.32 0.64
N MET A 121 12.71 33.28 -0.51
CA MET A 121 14.18 33.13 -0.59
C MET A 121 14.95 34.24 0.15
N ALA A 122 14.36 35.43 0.29
CA ALA A 122 14.94 36.57 1.01
C ALA A 122 15.00 36.42 2.54
N LEU A 123 14.45 35.33 3.09
CA LEU A 123 14.64 34.93 4.49
C LEU A 123 15.98 34.19 4.69
N TYR A 124 16.47 33.50 3.66
CA TYR A 124 17.59 32.56 3.73
C TYR A 124 18.84 33.05 2.99
N VAL A 125 18.68 33.93 1.99
CA VAL A 125 19.79 34.48 1.19
C VAL A 125 19.93 35.99 1.44
N PRO A 126 21.06 36.47 1.97
CA PRO A 126 21.33 37.91 2.11
C PRO A 126 21.34 38.62 0.76
N ALA A 127 20.64 39.77 0.65
CA ALA A 127 20.57 40.54 -0.61
C ALA A 127 21.90 41.17 -1.06
N ASP A 128 22.89 41.20 -0.16
CA ASP A 128 24.28 41.62 -0.41
C ASP A 128 25.30 40.46 -0.39
N ALA A 129 24.82 39.21 -0.42
CA ALA A 129 25.65 38.01 -0.59
C ALA A 129 26.59 38.12 -1.80
N SER A 130 27.82 37.64 -1.62
CA SER A 130 28.89 37.57 -2.61
C SER A 130 29.09 36.15 -3.15
N LEU A 131 28.88 35.12 -2.32
CA LEU A 131 28.93 33.71 -2.68
C LEU A 131 27.70 32.98 -2.12
N VAL A 132 26.96 32.28 -2.99
CA VAL A 132 25.88 31.35 -2.58
C VAL A 132 26.19 29.98 -3.15
N ALA A 133 26.27 28.96 -2.29
CA ALA A 133 26.53 27.58 -2.73
C ALA A 133 25.22 26.80 -2.86
N LEU A 134 25.08 26.04 -3.95
CA LEU A 134 23.95 25.14 -4.20
C LEU A 134 24.48 23.70 -4.22
N LYS A 135 24.00 22.86 -3.31
CA LYS A 135 24.47 21.48 -3.12
C LYS A 135 23.46 20.44 -3.65
N PRO A 136 23.47 20.09 -4.95
CA PRO A 136 22.66 18.98 -5.48
C PRO A 136 23.04 17.63 -4.86
N ASN A 137 22.30 16.58 -5.19
CA ASN A 137 22.78 15.20 -5.13
C ASN A 137 23.02 14.71 -6.57
N VAL A 138 24.28 14.74 -7.02
CA VAL A 138 24.72 14.05 -8.23
C VAL A 138 25.25 12.68 -7.86
N THR A 139 26.26 12.59 -6.99
CA THR A 139 26.92 11.33 -6.52
C THR A 139 27.54 10.45 -7.63
N ILE A 140 26.74 9.95 -8.58
CA ILE A 140 27.10 9.10 -9.71
C ILE A 140 26.60 9.71 -11.04
N PRO A 141 27.24 9.45 -12.20
CA PRO A 141 26.84 10.08 -13.46
C PRO A 141 25.53 9.46 -13.99
N ARG A 142 24.44 10.25 -14.01
CA ARG A 142 23.11 9.87 -14.51
C ARG A 142 22.45 11.06 -15.20
N ALA A 143 21.44 10.82 -16.03
CA ALA A 143 20.68 11.89 -16.66
C ALA A 143 19.82 12.66 -15.63
N SER A 144 19.63 13.96 -15.87
CA SER A 144 18.64 14.76 -15.15
C SER A 144 17.23 14.15 -15.26
N GLY A 145 16.42 14.23 -14.20
CA GLY A 145 15.08 13.63 -14.18
C GLY A 145 15.08 12.09 -14.21
N SER A 146 16.17 11.46 -13.77
CA SER A 146 16.25 10.01 -13.56
C SER A 146 15.66 9.56 -12.22
N GLY A 147 15.59 10.44 -11.22
CA GLY A 147 15.22 10.11 -9.84
C GLY A 147 16.30 9.40 -9.03
N VAL A 148 17.47 9.15 -9.64
CA VAL A 148 18.69 8.70 -8.95
C VAL A 148 19.52 9.90 -8.47
N ILE A 149 19.37 11.05 -9.13
CA ILE A 149 20.08 12.31 -8.89
C ILE A 149 19.08 13.48 -8.92
N THR A 150 19.41 14.60 -8.28
CA THR A 150 18.63 15.83 -8.32
C THR A 150 18.51 16.34 -9.76
N ASP A 151 17.28 16.62 -10.21
CA ASP A 151 17.01 17.18 -11.52
C ASP A 151 17.61 18.60 -11.62
N SER A 152 18.47 18.81 -12.61
CA SER A 152 19.13 20.09 -12.87
C SER A 152 18.13 21.24 -13.05
N ARG A 153 16.88 20.95 -13.44
CA ARG A 153 15.80 21.95 -13.55
C ARG A 153 15.33 22.49 -12.18
N VAL A 154 15.46 21.71 -11.10
CA VAL A 154 15.28 22.19 -9.73
C VAL A 154 16.41 23.13 -9.36
N VAL A 155 17.67 22.75 -9.59
CA VAL A 155 18.85 23.60 -9.30
C VAL A 155 18.80 24.91 -10.10
N ARG A 156 18.37 24.85 -11.36
CA ARG A 156 18.10 26.02 -12.21
C ARG A 156 17.05 26.94 -11.57
N ALA A 157 15.93 26.41 -11.09
CA ALA A 157 14.89 27.20 -10.43
C ALA A 157 15.42 27.89 -9.16
N VAL A 158 16.18 27.17 -8.32
CA VAL A 158 16.79 27.74 -7.11
C VAL A 158 17.79 28.84 -7.47
N ALA A 159 18.65 28.64 -8.48
CA ALA A 159 19.58 29.67 -8.94
C ALA A 159 18.89 30.96 -9.43
N LEU A 160 17.67 30.86 -9.99
CA LEU A 160 16.86 32.02 -10.35
C LEU A 160 16.31 32.76 -9.13
N LEU A 161 15.76 32.03 -8.14
CA LEU A 161 15.29 32.61 -6.88
C LEU A 161 16.41 33.30 -6.10
N VAL A 162 17.61 32.69 -6.07
CA VAL A 162 18.82 33.28 -5.48
C VAL A 162 19.19 34.58 -6.21
N HIS A 163 19.23 34.59 -7.54
CA HIS A 163 19.58 35.78 -8.31
C HIS A 163 18.54 36.92 -8.19
N GLU A 164 17.25 36.60 -8.03
CA GLU A 164 16.19 37.59 -7.79
C GLU A 164 16.37 38.34 -6.45
N VAL A 165 16.96 37.69 -5.44
CA VAL A 165 17.25 38.28 -4.11
C VAL A 165 18.64 38.93 -4.07
N ALA A 166 19.66 38.21 -4.53
CA ALA A 166 21.07 38.58 -4.46
C ALA A 166 21.68 38.66 -5.88
N PRO A 167 21.31 39.66 -6.71
CA PRO A 167 21.70 39.74 -8.13
C PRO A 167 23.19 40.01 -8.40
N LYS A 168 24.04 39.97 -7.36
CA LYS A 168 25.50 40.11 -7.42
C LYS A 168 26.25 38.90 -6.88
N ALA A 169 25.57 37.94 -6.25
CA ALA A 169 26.22 36.75 -5.73
C ALA A 169 26.76 35.90 -6.89
N LYS A 170 27.97 35.36 -6.75
CA LYS A 170 28.35 34.20 -7.55
C LYS A 170 27.63 32.98 -6.99
N ILE A 171 26.92 32.27 -7.85
CA ILE A 171 26.22 31.03 -7.51
C ILE A 171 27.12 29.84 -7.86
N MET A 172 27.49 29.02 -6.88
CA MET A 172 28.37 27.87 -7.09
C MET A 172 27.60 26.55 -6.91
N ILE A 173 27.30 25.87 -8.01
CA ILE A 173 26.69 24.53 -7.99
C ILE A 173 27.81 23.53 -7.66
N SER A 174 27.75 22.94 -6.46
CA SER A 174 28.93 22.35 -5.82
C SER A 174 28.65 20.94 -5.31
N GLU A 175 29.57 20.00 -5.57
CA GLU A 175 29.46 18.59 -5.17
C GLU A 175 30.87 18.03 -4.92
N ALA A 176 31.07 17.27 -3.84
CA ALA A 176 32.21 16.37 -3.71
C ALA A 176 31.72 14.99 -4.20
N THR A 177 31.99 14.67 -5.46
CA THR A 177 31.50 13.44 -6.11
C THR A 177 32.17 12.19 -5.53
N ALA A 178 31.42 11.07 -5.55
CA ALA A 178 31.87 9.78 -5.03
C ALA A 178 31.89 8.65 -6.08
N GLY A 179 31.31 8.86 -7.27
CA GLY A 179 31.25 7.85 -8.34
C GLY A 179 31.90 8.27 -9.66
N TRP A 180 32.30 9.54 -9.80
CA TRP A 180 32.94 10.05 -11.01
C TRP A 180 33.94 11.17 -10.73
N LEU A 181 34.84 11.43 -11.67
CA LEU A 181 35.77 12.57 -11.65
C LEU A 181 35.87 13.21 -13.04
N HIS A 182 35.75 14.53 -13.11
CA HIS A 182 35.84 15.29 -14.36
C HIS A 182 37.20 15.05 -15.06
N PRO A 183 37.26 14.76 -16.37
CA PRO A 183 38.51 14.37 -17.04
C PRO A 183 39.66 15.40 -16.95
N SER A 184 39.37 16.70 -16.79
CA SER A 184 40.42 17.72 -16.59
C SER A 184 41.04 17.73 -15.19
N LEU A 185 40.46 17.02 -14.23
CA LEU A 185 40.88 16.95 -12.83
C LEU A 185 41.60 15.62 -12.50
N GLN A 186 41.65 14.66 -13.44
CA GLN A 186 42.34 13.37 -13.28
C GLN A 186 43.81 13.54 -12.83
N ASP A 187 44.49 14.57 -13.34
CA ASP A 187 45.90 14.87 -13.10
C ASP A 187 46.10 15.88 -11.93
N CYS A 188 45.02 16.24 -11.23
CA CYS A 188 45.03 17.15 -10.09
C CYS A 188 44.98 16.45 -8.72
N SER A 189 44.64 15.15 -8.69
CA SER A 189 44.62 14.36 -7.44
C SER A 189 46.02 13.94 -7.01
N ALA A 190 46.31 14.08 -5.70
CA ALA A 190 47.47 13.46 -5.06
C ALA A 190 47.18 12.04 -4.53
N VAL A 191 45.90 11.64 -4.49
CA VAL A 191 45.38 10.32 -4.07
C VAL A 191 45.24 9.43 -5.30
N ASP A 192 45.49 8.11 -5.19
CA ASP A 192 45.24 7.20 -6.32
C ASP A 192 43.73 7.05 -6.58
N ILE A 193 43.34 7.18 -7.84
CA ILE A 193 41.94 7.16 -8.31
C ILE A 193 41.59 5.77 -8.92
N ARG A 194 42.59 4.91 -9.14
CA ARG A 194 42.50 3.74 -10.03
C ARG A 194 41.50 2.68 -9.57
N GLY A 195 40.35 2.64 -10.25
CA GLY A 195 39.36 1.59 -10.12
C GLY A 195 38.23 1.90 -9.14
N SER A 196 38.26 3.07 -8.49
CA SER A 196 37.23 3.48 -7.52
C SER A 196 36.07 4.26 -8.15
N ILE A 197 36.31 5.01 -9.24
CA ILE A 197 35.33 5.93 -9.87
C ILE A 197 35.49 6.02 -11.39
N ASP A 198 34.43 6.48 -12.08
CA ASP A 198 34.41 6.72 -13.52
C ASP A 198 35.08 8.07 -13.89
N ILE A 199 36.07 8.07 -14.79
CA ILE A 199 36.66 9.30 -15.33
C ILE A 199 35.78 9.84 -16.46
N VAL A 200 34.70 10.54 -16.10
CA VAL A 200 33.68 11.10 -17.00
C VAL A 200 33.21 12.46 -16.53
N ASP A 201 32.65 13.27 -17.43
CA ASP A 201 32.01 14.53 -17.04
C ASP A 201 30.60 14.27 -16.51
N GLY A 202 30.47 14.19 -15.18
CA GLY A 202 29.18 14.06 -14.52
C GLY A 202 28.31 15.31 -14.60
N TRP A 203 28.87 16.50 -14.82
CA TRP A 203 28.08 17.73 -15.03
C TRP A 203 27.44 17.74 -16.43
N GLU A 204 28.15 17.26 -17.45
CA GLU A 204 27.59 17.05 -18.79
C GLU A 204 26.47 16.01 -18.76
N ILE A 205 26.76 14.81 -18.23
CA ILE A 205 25.82 13.68 -18.19
C ILE A 205 24.56 14.03 -17.38
N SER A 206 24.73 14.80 -16.29
CA SER A 206 23.61 15.26 -15.44
C SER A 206 22.91 16.52 -15.96
N GLY A 207 23.30 17.04 -17.14
CA GLY A 207 22.60 18.12 -17.83
C GLY A 207 22.77 19.51 -17.21
N TYR A 208 23.92 19.79 -16.58
CA TYR A 208 24.18 21.09 -15.96
C TYR A 208 24.65 22.17 -16.94
N TYR A 209 25.43 21.83 -17.98
CA TYR A 209 25.89 22.85 -18.95
C TYR A 209 24.75 23.59 -19.69
N PRO A 210 23.67 22.93 -20.16
CA PRO A 210 22.56 23.63 -20.79
C PRO A 210 21.85 24.66 -19.88
N ILE A 211 21.75 24.38 -18.56
CA ILE A 211 21.17 25.36 -17.62
C ILE A 211 22.17 26.47 -17.29
N LEU A 212 23.46 26.17 -17.17
CA LEU A 212 24.51 27.17 -16.95
C LEU A 212 24.55 28.16 -18.11
N ASP A 213 24.47 27.68 -19.35
CA ASP A 213 24.43 28.54 -20.53
C ASP A 213 23.17 29.42 -20.60
N GLU A 214 21.98 28.92 -20.20
CA GLU A 214 20.78 29.76 -20.08
C GLU A 214 20.96 30.85 -19.02
N LEU A 215 21.40 30.48 -17.82
CA LEU A 215 21.55 31.39 -16.69
C LEU A 215 22.63 32.46 -16.99
N ARG A 216 23.76 32.07 -17.58
CA ARG A 216 24.82 32.98 -18.05
C ARG A 216 24.34 33.91 -19.16
N ALA A 217 23.54 33.41 -20.11
CA ALA A 217 22.91 34.25 -21.14
C ALA A 217 21.90 35.25 -20.58
N ARG A 218 21.31 34.97 -19.40
CA ARG A 218 20.48 35.89 -18.63
C ARG A 218 21.28 36.88 -17.77
N GLY A 219 22.62 36.76 -17.72
CA GLY A 219 23.52 37.65 -16.98
C GLY A 219 23.83 37.22 -15.55
N ILE A 220 23.55 35.96 -15.19
CA ILE A 220 23.76 35.41 -13.86
C ILE A 220 25.19 34.84 -13.77
N ASP A 221 25.95 35.24 -12.75
CA ASP A 221 27.27 34.65 -12.44
C ASP A 221 27.06 33.30 -11.74
N VAL A 222 27.10 32.23 -12.51
CA VAL A 222 26.90 30.86 -12.04
C VAL A 222 27.94 29.91 -12.62
N ASP A 223 28.38 28.94 -11.84
CA ASP A 223 29.40 27.96 -12.22
C ASP A 223 29.22 26.62 -11.49
N VAL A 224 29.96 25.60 -11.94
CA VAL A 224 30.06 24.30 -11.24
C VAL A 224 31.41 24.12 -10.56
N HIS A 225 31.44 23.45 -9.42
CA HIS A 225 32.65 23.22 -8.64
C HIS A 225 32.71 21.81 -8.02
N ASP A 226 33.84 21.12 -8.21
CA ASP A 226 34.13 19.87 -7.49
C ASP A 226 34.80 20.22 -6.15
N LEU A 227 34.03 20.03 -5.07
CA LEU A 227 34.43 20.34 -3.70
C LEU A 227 35.61 19.47 -3.23
N SER A 228 35.93 18.37 -3.93
CA SER A 228 37.08 17.52 -3.64
C SER A 228 38.43 18.20 -3.91
N PHE A 229 38.44 19.33 -4.63
CA PHE A 229 39.63 20.11 -4.98
C PHE A 229 39.60 21.56 -4.47
N ASP A 230 38.66 21.88 -3.57
CA ASP A 230 38.60 23.17 -2.89
C ASP A 230 39.73 23.30 -1.84
N ALA A 231 39.96 24.51 -1.35
CA ALA A 231 40.68 24.73 -0.10
C ALA A 231 39.76 24.45 1.10
N LEU A 232 40.35 24.09 2.24
CA LEU A 232 39.67 23.37 3.32
C LEU A 232 39.83 24.05 4.68
N ASP A 233 38.78 24.01 5.50
CA ASP A 233 38.78 24.32 6.93
C ASP A 233 38.60 23.04 7.76
N THR A 234 39.27 22.94 8.91
CA THR A 234 39.03 21.89 9.92
C THR A 234 38.11 22.42 11.01
N LEU A 235 36.98 21.76 11.22
CA LEU A 235 35.96 22.08 12.21
C LEU A 235 35.93 21.01 13.31
N VAL A 236 35.66 21.41 14.55
CA VAL A 236 35.62 20.51 15.73
C VAL A 236 34.20 20.47 16.27
N VAL A 237 33.70 19.28 16.61
CA VAL A 237 32.36 19.10 17.21
C VAL A 237 32.33 19.70 18.61
N GLU A 238 31.43 20.67 18.86
CA GLU A 238 31.33 21.28 20.20
C GLU A 238 30.77 20.26 21.22
N GLY A 239 31.63 19.86 22.16
CA GLY A 239 31.33 18.83 23.16
C GLY A 239 31.88 17.44 22.84
N GLY A 240 32.48 17.26 21.66
CA GLY A 240 33.03 15.98 21.17
C GLY A 240 32.04 15.20 20.29
N GLY A 241 32.56 14.32 19.44
CA GLY A 241 31.79 13.57 18.44
C GLY A 241 30.78 12.57 19.04
N MET A 242 29.76 12.23 18.24
CA MET A 242 29.05 10.95 18.33
C MET A 242 29.82 9.87 17.54
N ALA A 243 30.35 10.24 16.37
CA ALA A 243 31.23 9.46 15.50
C ALA A 243 32.68 9.97 15.58
N ASP A 244 32.95 11.20 15.11
CA ASP A 244 34.30 11.80 15.07
C ASP A 244 34.34 13.17 15.76
N ASP A 245 35.47 13.51 16.40
CA ASP A 245 35.66 14.81 17.08
C ASP A 245 35.90 15.99 16.10
N GLU A 246 36.37 15.74 14.87
CA GLU A 246 36.66 16.79 13.89
C GLU A 246 36.36 16.38 12.43
N TYR A 247 35.93 17.36 11.62
CA TYR A 247 35.59 17.21 10.20
C TYR A 247 36.28 18.28 9.34
N ILE A 248 36.79 17.88 8.18
CA ILE A 248 37.52 18.75 7.24
C ILE A 248 36.60 19.07 6.06
N LEU A 249 36.14 20.32 5.95
CA LEU A 249 35.12 20.75 4.99
C LEU A 249 35.61 21.83 4.01
N PRO A 250 35.01 21.92 2.80
CA PRO A 250 35.37 22.90 1.77
C PRO A 250 35.02 24.35 2.13
N HIS A 251 35.89 25.29 1.77
CA HIS A 251 35.65 26.73 1.89
C HIS A 251 34.37 27.19 1.16
N THR A 252 34.01 26.57 0.04
CA THR A 252 32.80 26.91 -0.74
C THR A 252 31.52 26.62 0.04
N ILE A 253 31.57 25.75 1.06
CA ILE A 253 30.47 25.56 2.02
C ILE A 253 30.69 26.47 3.23
N THR A 254 31.81 26.30 3.95
CA THR A 254 32.08 26.95 5.26
C THR A 254 32.24 28.47 5.21
N ARG A 255 32.27 29.06 4.01
CA ARG A 255 32.46 30.50 3.77
C ARG A 255 31.52 31.07 2.71
N ALA A 256 30.42 30.38 2.41
CA ALA A 256 29.32 30.98 1.66
C ALA A 256 28.59 32.02 2.52
N ASP A 257 27.97 33.02 1.88
CA ASP A 257 27.06 33.94 2.58
C ASP A 257 25.66 33.31 2.80
N ALA A 258 25.36 32.24 2.04
CA ALA A 258 24.32 31.25 2.31
C ALA A 258 24.62 29.96 1.52
N TRP A 259 24.27 28.78 2.04
CA TRP A 259 24.30 27.52 1.27
C TRP A 259 22.98 26.74 1.35
N ILE A 260 22.55 26.24 0.19
CA ILE A 260 21.24 25.59 -0.01
C ILE A 260 21.44 24.13 -0.38
N ASN A 261 20.88 23.23 0.43
CA ASN A 261 20.96 21.78 0.24
C ASN A 261 19.82 21.30 -0.67
N LEU A 262 20.17 20.62 -1.77
CA LEU A 262 19.25 20.23 -2.85
C LEU A 262 19.22 18.70 -3.06
N PRO A 263 18.80 17.90 -2.06
CA PRO A 263 18.79 16.44 -2.12
C PRO A 263 17.72 15.91 -3.10
N VAL A 264 17.86 14.65 -3.53
CA VAL A 264 16.78 13.86 -4.14
C VAL A 264 16.34 12.77 -3.16
N ALA A 265 15.04 12.55 -2.99
CA ALA A 265 14.53 11.51 -2.08
C ALA A 265 14.49 10.13 -2.76
N LYS A 266 15.05 9.11 -2.11
CA LYS A 266 15.00 7.71 -2.54
C LYS A 266 15.38 6.78 -1.38
N PRO A 267 14.95 5.51 -1.37
CA PRO A 267 15.37 4.53 -0.38
C PRO A 267 16.87 4.28 -0.47
N HIS A 268 17.52 4.05 0.68
CA HIS A 268 18.95 3.78 0.78
C HIS A 268 19.20 2.73 1.87
N GLY A 269 20.43 2.19 1.93
CA GLY A 269 20.91 1.37 3.03
C GLY A 269 20.70 2.03 4.40
N ALA A 270 20.81 3.37 4.47
CA ALA A 270 20.59 4.19 5.67
C ALA A 270 19.12 4.64 5.73
N LYS A 271 18.21 3.68 5.50
CA LYS A 271 16.75 3.84 5.25
C LYS A 271 16.41 4.67 4.00
N MET A 272 16.89 5.91 3.89
CA MET A 272 16.66 6.80 2.76
C MET A 272 17.83 7.77 2.48
N THR A 273 17.75 8.51 1.39
CA THR A 273 18.42 9.80 1.21
C THR A 273 17.53 10.94 1.70
N GLY A 274 18.14 12.07 1.96
CA GLY A 274 17.50 13.29 2.45
C GLY A 274 18.53 14.41 2.54
N CYS A 275 18.15 15.52 3.16
CA CYS A 275 18.99 16.67 3.48
C CYS A 275 20.25 16.20 4.23
N LEU A 276 20.06 15.44 5.31
CA LEU A 276 21.16 14.96 6.15
C LEU A 276 22.11 14.04 5.38
N LYS A 277 21.59 13.07 4.63
CA LYS A 277 22.46 12.17 3.86
C LYS A 277 23.18 12.85 2.70
N ASN A 278 22.64 13.93 2.14
CA ASN A 278 23.30 14.66 1.04
C ASN A 278 24.57 15.42 1.47
N ARG A 279 24.76 15.63 2.79
CA ARG A 279 26.00 16.18 3.38
C ARG A 279 27.21 15.25 3.25
N PHE A 280 27.03 13.95 2.98
CA PHE A 280 28.18 13.11 2.59
C PHE A 280 28.86 13.61 1.30
N GLY A 281 28.14 14.34 0.44
CA GLY A 281 28.69 15.02 -0.73
C GLY A 281 29.34 16.39 -0.44
N ILE A 282 29.47 16.84 0.81
CA ILE A 282 30.37 17.96 1.15
C ILE A 282 31.70 17.51 1.76
N LEU A 283 31.85 16.23 2.13
CA LEU A 283 33.15 15.64 2.50
C LEU A 283 34.05 15.59 1.26
N PRO A 284 35.26 16.17 1.25
CA PRO A 284 36.13 16.20 0.08
C PRO A 284 36.83 14.86 -0.20
N GLY A 285 36.75 14.37 -1.43
CA GLY A 285 37.34 13.08 -1.83
C GLY A 285 38.88 13.01 -1.76
N ALA A 286 39.56 14.15 -1.83
CA ALA A 286 41.01 14.24 -1.64
C ALA A 286 41.48 14.08 -0.18
N VAL A 287 40.57 14.06 0.79
CA VAL A 287 40.86 13.81 2.22
C VAL A 287 40.37 12.42 2.62
N TYR A 288 39.08 12.15 2.42
CA TYR A 288 38.40 10.95 2.94
C TYR A 288 38.35 9.76 1.97
N GLY A 289 38.99 9.89 0.80
CA GLY A 289 38.90 8.90 -0.28
C GLY A 289 37.62 9.06 -1.11
N TRP A 290 37.61 8.45 -2.28
CA TRP A 290 36.54 8.68 -3.27
C TRP A 290 35.18 8.09 -2.87
N ASP A 291 35.15 6.98 -2.12
CA ASP A 291 33.94 6.42 -1.51
C ASP A 291 33.63 6.99 -0.10
N ARG A 292 34.48 7.91 0.40
CA ARG A 292 34.51 8.48 1.76
C ARG A 292 34.86 7.51 2.89
N ALA A 293 34.83 6.20 2.65
CA ALA A 293 35.06 5.17 3.67
C ALA A 293 36.47 4.56 3.61
N SER A 294 37.12 4.59 2.45
CA SER A 294 38.46 4.02 2.25
C SER A 294 39.62 4.90 2.73
N GLY A 295 39.39 6.20 2.94
CA GLY A 295 40.43 7.15 3.34
C GLY A 295 41.48 7.40 2.25
N THR A 296 42.66 7.84 2.68
CA THR A 296 43.82 8.13 1.84
C THR A 296 45.12 7.77 2.57
N ASP A 297 46.26 7.82 1.87
CA ASP A 297 47.60 7.70 2.49
C ASP A 297 47.91 8.77 3.56
N GLN A 298 47.03 9.77 3.76
CA GLN A 298 47.27 10.97 4.57
C GLN A 298 46.20 11.23 5.64
N HIS A 299 45.01 10.65 5.51
CA HIS A 299 43.87 10.81 6.41
C HIS A 299 42.96 9.59 6.31
N ASP A 300 42.44 9.10 7.43
CA ASP A 300 41.51 7.96 7.46
C ASP A 300 40.14 8.32 6.82
N GLY A 301 39.34 7.31 6.49
CA GLY A 301 37.98 7.49 5.99
C GLY A 301 37.00 7.89 7.09
N ILE A 302 35.80 8.34 6.70
CA ILE A 302 34.64 8.43 7.60
C ILE A 302 33.97 7.06 7.69
N ASP A 303 33.65 6.61 8.89
CA ASP A 303 32.98 5.33 9.09
C ASP A 303 31.58 5.31 8.42
N HIS A 304 31.46 4.53 7.34
CA HIS A 304 30.22 4.39 6.56
C HIS A 304 29.60 3.02 6.77
N VAL A 305 29.13 2.77 7.99
CA VAL A 305 28.50 1.51 8.39
C VAL A 305 27.17 1.76 9.15
N PRO A 306 26.22 0.81 9.14
CA PRO A 306 24.92 0.97 9.81
C PRO A 306 24.96 1.26 11.32
N GLN A 307 26.10 1.02 11.97
CA GLN A 307 26.30 1.15 13.41
C GLN A 307 26.56 2.60 13.87
N ILE A 308 26.77 3.54 12.94
CA ILE A 308 27.30 4.88 13.24
C ILE A 308 26.95 5.95 12.18
N VAL A 309 26.31 5.58 11.07
CA VAL A 309 26.03 6.52 9.96
C VAL A 309 25.06 7.65 10.35
N ASP A 310 24.15 7.39 11.28
CA ASP A 310 23.20 8.35 11.82
C ASP A 310 23.87 9.33 12.80
N GLU A 311 24.81 8.86 13.62
CA GLU A 311 25.73 9.69 14.41
C GLU A 311 26.53 10.65 13.53
N THR A 312 27.14 10.14 12.44
CA THR A 312 27.89 10.97 11.48
C THR A 312 27.01 12.03 10.80
N PHE A 313 25.73 11.76 10.53
CA PHE A 313 24.80 12.81 10.04
C PHE A 313 24.64 13.94 11.05
N VAL A 314 24.55 13.62 12.34
CA VAL A 314 24.29 14.58 13.42
C VAL A 314 25.53 15.38 13.78
N ASP A 315 26.73 14.78 13.75
CA ASP A 315 27.97 15.54 13.92
C ASP A 315 28.22 16.49 12.74
N LEU A 316 27.99 16.05 11.50
CA LEU A 316 28.05 16.93 10.32
C LEU A 316 27.06 18.11 10.43
N LEU A 317 25.85 17.88 10.96
CA LEU A 317 24.87 18.92 11.26
C LEU A 317 25.33 19.88 12.38
N SER A 318 26.14 19.39 13.33
CA SER A 318 26.62 20.20 14.46
C SER A 318 27.75 21.17 14.09
N VAL A 319 28.61 20.81 13.13
CA VAL A 319 29.76 21.65 12.73
C VAL A 319 29.43 22.67 11.65
N GLU A 320 28.43 22.40 10.82
CA GLU A 320 28.03 23.25 9.69
C GLU A 320 26.53 23.07 9.41
N THR A 321 25.81 24.15 9.08
CA THR A 321 24.33 24.19 8.96
C THR A 321 23.89 24.82 7.65
N GLU A 322 23.03 24.16 6.86
CA GLU A 322 22.43 24.80 5.67
C GLU A 322 21.38 25.85 6.06
N ASP A 323 21.29 26.93 5.29
CA ASP A 323 20.27 27.96 5.49
C ASP A 323 18.89 27.50 4.99
N LEU A 324 18.87 26.59 4.02
CA LEU A 324 17.65 26.10 3.37
C LEU A 324 17.85 24.72 2.73
N CYS A 325 16.86 23.83 2.89
CA CYS A 325 16.72 22.58 2.17
C CYS A 325 15.60 22.69 1.12
N ILE A 326 15.83 22.17 -0.10
CA ILE A 326 14.79 21.99 -1.13
C ILE A 326 14.99 20.62 -1.78
N CYS A 327 14.17 19.64 -1.40
CA CYS A 327 14.26 18.28 -1.92
C CYS A 327 13.49 18.09 -3.23
N ASP A 328 14.19 17.51 -4.21
CA ASP A 328 13.58 16.95 -5.42
C ASP A 328 12.86 15.65 -5.12
N MET A 329 11.54 15.68 -5.30
CA MET A 329 10.64 14.53 -5.30
C MET A 329 9.78 14.52 -6.56
N ILE A 330 10.29 15.10 -7.67
CA ILE A 330 9.59 15.09 -8.96
C ILE A 330 9.57 13.67 -9.51
N ARG A 331 10.75 13.06 -9.52
CA ARG A 331 10.96 11.65 -9.84
C ARG A 331 11.96 11.06 -8.86
N ASN A 332 11.77 9.81 -8.52
CA ASN A 332 12.50 9.08 -7.51
C ASN A 332 12.86 7.69 -8.07
N VAL A 333 13.59 6.91 -7.28
CA VAL A 333 13.70 5.44 -7.46
C VAL A 333 13.30 4.73 -6.18
N GLU A 334 12.85 3.49 -6.29
CA GLU A 334 12.48 2.64 -5.14
C GLU A 334 13.01 1.20 -5.28
N GLY A 335 13.11 0.47 -4.16
CA GLY A 335 13.70 -0.87 -4.12
C GLY A 335 15.23 -0.90 -4.15
N GLY A 336 15.87 0.26 -4.40
CA GLY A 336 17.31 0.46 -4.44
C GLY A 336 17.72 1.92 -4.72
N ALA A 337 18.93 2.29 -4.31
CA ALA A 337 19.41 3.68 -4.33
C ALA A 337 20.03 4.11 -5.67
N PHE A 338 20.44 3.14 -6.49
CA PHE A 338 21.12 3.35 -7.78
C PHE A 338 20.55 2.49 -8.92
N SER A 339 19.91 1.38 -8.56
CA SER A 339 19.37 0.34 -9.45
C SER A 339 17.84 0.25 -9.45
N GLY A 340 17.18 1.05 -8.60
CA GLY A 340 15.76 0.90 -8.27
C GLY A 340 14.79 1.22 -9.41
N SER A 341 13.55 0.75 -9.26
CA SER A 341 12.44 1.06 -10.17
C SER A 341 12.14 2.56 -10.15
N PRO A 342 12.02 3.26 -11.30
CA PRO A 342 11.67 4.66 -11.31
C PRO A 342 10.24 4.90 -10.83
N ARG A 343 10.08 5.74 -9.81
CA ARG A 343 8.79 6.19 -9.28
C ARG A 343 8.60 7.67 -9.56
N ARG A 344 7.36 8.11 -9.80
CA ARG A 344 7.03 9.53 -9.96
C ARG A 344 6.14 9.97 -8.82
N SER A 345 6.51 11.06 -8.16
CA SER A 345 5.67 11.70 -7.16
C SER A 345 5.31 13.14 -7.53
N ASN A 346 6.06 13.79 -8.44
CA ASN A 346 5.82 15.16 -8.89
C ASN A 346 5.65 16.15 -7.72
N LEU A 347 6.49 16.01 -6.68
CA LEU A 347 6.52 16.88 -5.49
C LEU A 347 7.82 17.69 -5.40
N ILE A 348 7.78 18.82 -4.70
CA ILE A 348 8.93 19.50 -4.10
C ILE A 348 8.65 19.67 -2.61
N VAL A 349 9.65 19.35 -1.77
CA VAL A 349 9.62 19.63 -0.33
C VAL A 349 10.64 20.72 -0.03
N ALA A 350 10.31 21.71 0.81
CA ALA A 350 11.25 22.73 1.23
C ALA A 350 11.09 23.08 2.72
N GLY A 351 12.19 23.37 3.40
CA GLY A 351 12.22 23.71 4.83
C GLY A 351 13.63 24.10 5.26
N SER A 352 13.76 24.80 6.39
CA SER A 352 15.06 25.29 6.90
C SER A 352 15.59 24.51 8.12
N ASP A 353 14.89 23.47 8.54
CA ASP A 353 15.38 22.47 9.50
C ASP A 353 15.57 21.15 8.72
N PRO A 354 16.81 20.65 8.55
CA PRO A 354 17.06 19.47 7.72
C PRO A 354 16.50 18.19 8.35
N VAL A 355 16.45 18.09 9.68
CA VAL A 355 15.90 16.93 10.39
C VAL A 355 14.36 16.91 10.23
N GLY A 356 13.70 18.04 10.46
CA GLY A 356 12.25 18.18 10.26
C GLY A 356 11.83 18.03 8.80
N THR A 357 12.64 18.48 7.85
CA THR A 357 12.43 18.27 6.41
C THR A 357 12.57 16.80 6.04
N ASP A 358 13.59 16.10 6.57
CA ASP A 358 13.75 14.66 6.34
C ASP A 358 12.65 13.81 7.00
N LEU A 359 12.15 14.20 8.19
CA LEU A 359 10.96 13.55 8.78
C LEU A 359 9.71 13.67 7.90
N VAL A 360 9.54 14.79 7.19
CA VAL A 360 8.48 14.97 6.18
C VAL A 360 8.71 14.11 4.94
N ILE A 361 9.94 14.04 4.43
CA ILE A 361 10.31 13.17 3.30
C ILE A 361 10.08 11.69 3.65
N ALA A 362 10.44 11.26 4.87
CA ALA A 362 10.15 9.92 5.38
C ALA A 362 8.67 9.59 5.33
N ARG A 363 7.80 10.49 5.82
CA ARG A 363 6.35 10.31 5.77
C ARG A 363 5.86 10.21 4.32
N LEU A 364 6.30 11.10 3.43
CA LEU A 364 5.90 11.11 2.02
C LEU A 364 6.34 9.84 1.28
N MET A 365 7.43 9.20 1.69
CA MET A 365 7.88 7.89 1.18
C MET A 365 7.20 6.68 1.86
N GLY A 366 6.24 6.92 2.77
CA GLY A 366 5.54 5.88 3.54
C GLY A 366 6.45 5.09 4.49
N PHE A 367 7.56 5.68 4.92
CA PHE A 367 8.35 5.22 6.06
C PHE A 367 7.80 5.87 7.33
N ASN A 368 7.88 5.19 8.46
CA ASN A 368 7.52 5.80 9.74
C ASN A 368 8.59 6.85 10.09
N PRO A 369 8.25 8.16 10.24
CA PRO A 369 9.24 9.19 10.57
C PRO A 369 9.95 8.91 11.91
N ASP A 370 9.27 8.23 12.84
CA ASP A 370 9.86 7.89 14.13
C ASP A 370 11.02 6.87 14.02
N ASP A 371 11.14 6.16 12.90
CA ASP A 371 12.19 5.15 12.67
C ASP A 371 13.53 5.74 12.20
N MET A 372 13.61 7.07 12.15
CA MET A 372 14.78 7.84 11.74
C MET A 372 15.69 8.13 12.94
N GLU A 373 16.76 7.34 13.07
CA GLU A 373 17.64 7.34 14.25
C GLU A 373 18.38 8.67 14.41
N TYR A 374 18.76 9.31 13.30
CA TYR A 374 19.32 10.67 13.28
C TYR A 374 18.41 11.71 13.96
N ALA A 375 17.08 11.54 13.99
CA ALA A 375 16.17 12.52 14.63
C ALA A 375 16.19 12.40 16.15
N GLU A 376 16.34 11.18 16.67
CA GLU A 376 16.57 10.89 18.10
C GLU A 376 17.97 11.38 18.54
N ASN A 377 18.99 11.16 17.72
CA ASN A 377 20.35 11.64 17.98
C ASN A 377 20.46 13.18 17.89
N ALA A 378 19.86 13.80 16.87
CA ALA A 378 19.83 15.26 16.70
C ALA A 378 19.08 15.97 17.83
N TRP A 379 17.94 15.42 18.27
CA TRP A 379 17.19 15.97 19.40
C TRP A 379 18.00 15.96 20.70
N GLN A 380 18.75 14.88 20.97
CA GLN A 380 19.64 14.80 22.14
C GLN A 380 20.79 15.81 22.08
N ARG A 381 21.20 16.23 20.87
CA ARG A 381 22.16 17.33 20.62
C ARG A 381 21.51 18.73 20.56
N GLY A 382 20.17 18.83 20.56
CA GLY A 382 19.44 20.10 20.41
C GLY A 382 19.41 20.66 18.99
N LEU A 383 19.65 19.82 17.98
CA LEU A 383 19.87 20.20 16.57
C LEU A 383 18.64 19.98 15.66
N GLY A 384 17.49 19.58 16.20
CA GLY A 384 16.26 19.38 15.42
C GLY A 384 15.12 18.73 16.20
N PRO A 385 13.96 18.52 15.54
CA PRO A 385 12.81 17.85 16.11
C PRO A 385 12.99 16.33 16.13
N ARG A 386 12.62 15.69 17.24
CA ARG A 386 12.63 14.23 17.38
C ARG A 386 11.53 13.52 16.60
N PHE A 387 10.38 14.19 16.46
CA PHE A 387 9.13 13.62 15.95
C PHE A 387 8.46 14.60 14.99
N ILE A 388 7.75 14.07 13.98
CA ILE A 388 7.13 14.88 12.92
C ILE A 388 6.04 15.82 13.47
N GLU A 389 5.40 15.49 14.59
CA GLU A 389 4.42 16.32 15.29
C GLU A 389 4.98 17.64 15.84
N ARG A 390 6.31 17.86 15.76
CA ARG A 390 6.97 19.15 16.05
C ARG A 390 7.20 20.02 14.80
N VAL A 391 6.89 19.50 13.60
CA VAL A 391 7.04 20.19 12.32
C VAL A 391 5.66 20.67 11.85
N ARG A 392 5.52 21.97 11.59
CA ARG A 392 4.32 22.52 10.94
C ARG A 392 4.44 22.33 9.43
N VAL A 393 3.61 21.44 8.87
CA VAL A 393 3.65 21.12 7.45
C VAL A 393 2.62 21.93 6.66
N ASP A 394 3.06 22.54 5.55
CA ASP A 394 2.21 23.28 4.62
C ASP A 394 2.06 22.48 3.31
N GLY A 395 1.15 21.51 3.35
CA GLY A 395 0.82 20.56 2.29
C GLY A 395 0.08 19.35 2.85
N ASP A 396 -0.76 18.70 2.06
CA ASP A 396 -1.52 17.52 2.48
C ASP A 396 -0.64 16.27 2.50
N LEU A 397 -0.12 15.89 3.66
CA LEU A 397 0.69 14.68 3.78
C LEU A 397 -0.09 13.39 3.55
N GLU A 398 -1.41 13.37 3.72
CA GLU A 398 -2.20 12.14 3.59
C GLU A 398 -2.42 11.86 2.10
N ALA A 399 -2.91 12.84 1.34
CA ALA A 399 -3.13 12.73 -0.11
C ALA A 399 -1.83 12.65 -0.95
N LEU A 400 -0.69 13.10 -0.40
CA LEU A 400 0.61 13.09 -1.09
C LEU A 400 1.55 11.96 -0.66
N THR A 401 1.22 11.18 0.39
CA THR A 401 2.05 10.03 0.80
C THR A 401 2.01 8.90 -0.22
N GLN A 402 3.18 8.34 -0.51
CA GLN A 402 3.39 7.22 -1.40
C GLN A 402 4.30 6.19 -0.71
N ARG A 403 3.80 4.98 -0.41
CA ARG A 403 4.62 3.93 0.23
C ARG A 403 5.63 3.33 -0.75
N PHE A 404 6.91 3.67 -0.58
CA PHE A 404 8.02 3.24 -1.44
C PHE A 404 8.54 1.84 -1.05
N MET A 405 9.03 1.08 -2.03
CA MET A 405 9.78 -0.15 -1.78
C MET A 405 11.11 0.14 -1.06
N LYS A 406 11.35 -0.50 0.09
CA LYS A 406 12.59 -0.39 0.88
C LYS A 406 13.81 -0.87 0.11
N ALA A 407 14.99 -0.36 0.49
CA ALA A 407 16.22 -0.57 -0.26
C ALA A 407 16.93 -1.91 0.02
N GLY A 408 16.50 -2.71 1.00
CA GLY A 408 17.28 -3.85 1.50
C GLY A 408 17.66 -4.89 0.43
N SER A 409 16.84 -5.04 -0.61
CA SER A 409 17.11 -5.87 -1.79
C SER A 409 18.35 -5.46 -2.59
N ASP A 410 18.65 -4.16 -2.69
CA ASP A 410 19.77 -3.60 -3.48
C ASP A 410 21.13 -3.91 -2.84
N TYR A 411 21.17 -4.14 -1.52
CA TYR A 411 22.41 -4.37 -0.75
C TYR A 411 22.83 -5.84 -0.65
N GLY A 412 22.09 -6.78 -1.25
CA GLY A 412 22.49 -8.19 -1.37
C GLY A 412 22.60 -8.99 -0.06
N GLY A 413 22.21 -8.41 1.08
CA GLY A 413 22.26 -9.02 2.41
C GLY A 413 23.14 -8.24 3.41
N GLY A 414 23.58 -8.92 4.46
CA GLY A 414 24.46 -8.33 5.48
C GLY A 414 23.78 -7.27 6.35
N ALA A 415 24.56 -6.31 6.85
CA ALA A 415 24.10 -5.30 7.80
C ALA A 415 23.29 -4.18 7.13
N TRP A 416 23.69 -3.70 5.95
CA TRP A 416 22.97 -2.66 5.21
C TRP A 416 21.55 -3.08 4.82
N THR A 417 21.34 -4.32 4.37
CA THR A 417 19.98 -4.84 4.15
C THR A 417 19.13 -4.82 5.44
N GLN A 418 19.72 -5.20 6.57
CA GLN A 418 18.99 -5.22 7.85
C GLN A 418 18.57 -3.82 8.31
N HIS A 419 19.46 -2.84 8.30
CA HIS A 419 19.16 -1.47 8.75
C HIS A 419 18.29 -0.68 7.75
N ALA A 420 18.32 -1.02 6.46
CA ALA A 420 17.35 -0.49 5.48
C ALA A 420 15.91 -0.98 5.75
N ASP A 421 15.75 -2.27 6.08
CA ASP A 421 14.44 -2.90 6.25
C ASP A 421 13.85 -2.71 7.67
N TYR A 422 14.70 -2.63 8.70
CA TYR A 422 14.31 -2.55 10.11
C TYR A 422 14.00 -1.12 10.55
N GLY A 423 12.75 -0.87 10.96
CA GLY A 423 12.35 0.31 11.71
C GLY A 423 12.89 0.27 13.14
N MET A 424 12.97 1.42 13.80
CA MET A 424 13.62 1.55 15.11
C MET A 424 12.75 0.94 16.24
N GLY A 425 13.37 0.09 17.05
CA GLY A 425 12.84 -0.48 18.28
C GLY A 425 13.11 0.37 19.52
N PRO A 426 12.93 -0.17 20.75
CA PRO A 426 13.22 0.55 21.97
C PRO A 426 14.73 0.73 22.16
N ARG A 427 15.18 1.98 22.28
CA ARG A 427 16.59 2.33 22.52
C ARG A 427 16.93 2.68 23.97
N ARG A 428 15.91 2.87 24.82
CA ARG A 428 16.04 3.22 26.25
C ARG A 428 15.62 2.05 27.13
N TRP A 429 16.56 1.54 27.93
CA TRP A 429 16.40 0.33 28.73
C TRP A 429 16.86 0.54 30.18
N THR A 430 16.12 -0.02 31.13
CA THR A 430 16.55 -0.22 32.52
C THR A 430 16.99 -1.69 32.64
N ILE A 431 18.25 -1.94 33.03
CA ILE A 431 18.89 -3.25 32.88
C ILE A 431 19.27 -3.86 34.24
N LEU A 432 19.00 -5.15 34.42
CA LEU A 432 19.44 -5.96 35.57
C LEU A 432 20.37 -7.09 35.09
N GLY A 433 21.66 -6.98 35.38
CA GLY A 433 22.67 -7.95 34.99
C GLY A 433 24.10 -7.56 35.40
N PRO A 434 25.10 -8.41 35.10
CA PRO A 434 24.96 -9.74 34.52
C PRO A 434 24.75 -10.81 35.60
N LEU A 435 23.59 -11.47 35.57
CA LEU A 435 23.17 -12.49 36.53
C LEU A 435 23.70 -13.89 36.16
N PRO A 436 23.69 -14.87 37.09
CA PRO A 436 23.83 -16.28 36.74
C PRO A 436 22.89 -16.69 35.60
N ARG A 437 23.35 -17.55 34.68
CA ARG A 437 22.59 -17.93 33.47
C ARG A 437 21.29 -18.69 33.81
N ASP A 438 21.30 -19.43 34.90
CA ASP A 438 20.17 -20.18 35.45
C ASP A 438 19.20 -19.32 36.29
N HIS A 439 19.47 -18.03 36.50
CA HIS A 439 18.56 -17.13 37.20
C HIS A 439 17.19 -17.05 36.50
N ARG A 440 16.11 -17.15 37.29
CA ARG A 440 14.71 -16.99 36.87
C ARG A 440 13.91 -16.33 37.99
N PHE A 441 13.13 -15.29 37.67
CA PHE A 441 12.01 -14.87 38.52
C PHE A 441 10.87 -15.89 38.42
N SER A 442 10.11 -16.07 39.50
CA SER A 442 8.81 -16.75 39.42
C SER A 442 7.79 -15.94 38.61
N ASP A 443 6.72 -16.58 38.14
CA ASP A 443 5.64 -15.88 37.42
C ASP A 443 4.95 -14.80 38.27
N ALA A 444 4.89 -15.01 39.60
CA ALA A 444 4.29 -14.06 40.53
C ALA A 444 5.16 -12.80 40.71
N GLU A 445 6.48 -12.97 40.83
CA GLU A 445 7.43 -11.85 40.88
C GLU A 445 7.46 -11.12 39.53
N ARG A 446 7.55 -11.85 38.42
CA ARG A 446 7.65 -11.27 37.08
C ARG A 446 6.43 -10.41 36.72
N ARG A 447 5.22 -10.85 37.05
CA ARG A 447 3.97 -10.06 36.88
C ARG A 447 3.83 -8.87 37.82
N GLN A 448 4.75 -8.70 38.78
CA GLN A 448 4.80 -7.57 39.71
C GLN A 448 6.05 -6.69 39.49
N LEU A 449 6.87 -6.98 38.48
CA LEU A 449 8.04 -6.16 38.14
C LEU A 449 7.58 -4.80 37.58
N GLN A 450 7.81 -3.76 38.38
CA GLN A 450 7.86 -2.37 37.92
C GLN A 450 9.23 -1.78 38.31
N PRO A 451 10.30 -2.10 37.57
CA PRO A 451 11.63 -1.58 37.80
C PRO A 451 11.66 -0.06 37.83
N ARG A 452 12.63 0.48 38.56
CA ARG A 452 12.93 1.92 38.58
C ARG A 452 14.42 2.10 38.31
N ALA A 453 14.73 3.04 37.45
CA ALA A 453 16.10 3.41 37.14
C ALA A 453 16.90 3.70 38.43
N GLY A 454 18.08 3.10 38.53
CA GLY A 454 19.01 3.23 39.66
C GLY A 454 18.56 2.58 40.98
N GLN A 455 17.53 1.73 40.98
CA GLN A 455 16.95 1.13 42.19
C GLN A 455 16.93 -0.40 42.16
N ASP A 456 17.02 -1.02 43.33
CA ASP A 456 16.91 -2.47 43.55
C ASP A 456 17.81 -3.37 42.66
N GLY A 457 18.98 -2.84 42.28
CA GLY A 457 19.97 -3.52 41.44
C GLY A 457 19.81 -3.32 39.94
N TRP A 458 18.78 -2.60 39.49
CA TRP A 458 18.63 -2.14 38.12
C TRP A 458 19.51 -0.92 37.85
N SER A 459 20.01 -0.80 36.62
CA SER A 459 20.78 0.36 36.15
C SER A 459 19.95 1.65 36.13
N ASP A 460 20.62 2.80 36.00
CA ASP A 460 20.00 3.98 35.39
C ASP A 460 19.57 3.69 33.93
N ILE A 461 18.83 4.60 33.29
CA ILE A 461 18.39 4.39 31.90
C ILE A 461 19.61 4.35 30.98
N ALA A 462 19.88 3.17 30.41
CA ALA A 462 20.87 2.96 29.37
C ALA A 462 20.27 3.29 28.00
N TYR A 463 21.02 4.05 27.20
CA TYR A 463 20.70 4.37 25.81
C TYR A 463 21.62 3.58 24.87
N PHE A 464 21.07 3.08 23.75
CA PHE A 464 21.80 2.34 22.71
C PHE A 464 21.50 2.95 21.34
N SER A 465 22.53 3.28 20.57
CA SER A 465 22.38 3.91 19.24
C SER A 465 22.23 2.93 18.06
N ASP A 466 22.35 1.62 18.29
CA ASP A 466 21.96 0.54 17.33
C ASP A 466 20.75 -0.23 17.90
N ASP A 467 19.86 -0.75 17.05
CA ASP A 467 18.74 -1.65 17.43
C ASP A 467 19.21 -3.01 17.95
N ARG A 468 20.44 -3.38 17.62
CA ARG A 468 21.18 -4.49 18.21
C ARG A 468 21.71 -4.06 19.58
N ILE A 469 20.92 -4.31 20.62
CA ILE A 469 21.24 -3.98 22.02
C ILE A 469 22.41 -4.86 22.49
N ASP A 470 23.63 -4.36 22.33
CA ASP A 470 24.87 -5.08 22.63
C ASP A 470 25.19 -5.05 24.13
N LEU A 471 24.74 -6.09 24.85
CA LEU A 471 25.03 -6.27 26.27
C LEU A 471 26.47 -6.79 26.53
N ASP A 472 27.20 -7.17 25.47
CA ASP A 472 28.58 -7.67 25.56
C ASP A 472 29.54 -6.50 25.84
N ARG A 473 29.36 -5.41 25.07
CA ARG A 473 30.00 -4.10 25.30
C ARG A 473 29.53 -3.43 26.59
N TYR A 474 28.26 -3.59 26.97
CA TYR A 474 27.70 -3.00 28.20
C TYR A 474 28.26 -3.63 29.49
N PHE A 475 28.66 -4.91 29.46
CA PHE A 475 29.10 -5.66 30.64
C PHE A 475 30.56 -6.16 30.60
N ASP A 476 31.36 -5.79 29.58
CA ASP A 476 32.79 -6.12 29.44
C ASP A 476 33.07 -7.65 29.28
N ASP A 477 32.64 -8.23 28.15
CA ASP A 477 32.75 -9.69 27.79
C ASP A 477 32.22 -10.65 28.90
N PRO A 478 30.92 -10.57 29.25
CA PRO A 478 30.31 -11.42 30.28
C PRO A 478 30.11 -12.88 29.81
N VAL A 479 31.00 -13.79 30.20
CA VAL A 479 30.87 -15.22 29.83
C VAL A 479 29.93 -16.01 30.75
N ASN A 480 28.95 -16.71 30.15
CA ASN A 480 27.97 -17.61 30.79
C ASN A 480 27.08 -16.90 31.83
N ARG A 481 26.20 -16.01 31.34
CA ARG A 481 25.35 -15.10 32.13
C ARG A 481 23.93 -15.01 31.57
N SER A 482 23.07 -14.30 32.29
CA SER A 482 21.83 -13.77 31.75
C SER A 482 21.57 -12.34 32.24
N ALA A 483 20.74 -11.60 31.53
CA ALA A 483 20.37 -10.24 31.87
C ALA A 483 18.89 -10.01 31.55
N TYR A 484 18.28 -9.07 32.26
CA TYR A 484 16.94 -8.57 31.97
C TYR A 484 17.03 -7.11 31.52
N ALA A 485 16.33 -6.77 30.46
CA ALA A 485 16.15 -5.40 30.00
C ALA A 485 14.66 -5.07 30.06
N TRP A 486 14.31 -3.95 30.70
CA TRP A 486 12.94 -3.51 30.89
C TRP A 486 12.74 -2.09 30.36
N THR A 487 11.59 -1.85 29.76
CA THR A 487 11.13 -0.52 29.31
C THR A 487 9.60 -0.51 29.25
N THR A 488 9.00 0.65 28.98
CA THR A 488 7.56 0.76 28.68
C THR A 488 7.33 1.25 27.26
N PHE A 489 6.12 1.07 26.74
CA PHE A 489 5.70 1.70 25.50
C PHE A 489 4.22 2.05 25.48
N ALA A 490 3.87 3.15 24.83
CA ALA A 490 2.48 3.52 24.56
C ALA A 490 2.04 2.96 23.20
N MET A 491 0.87 2.34 23.17
CA MET A 491 0.15 1.89 21.97
C MET A 491 -1.07 2.79 21.77
N ALA A 492 -1.16 3.50 20.65
CA ALA A 492 -2.21 4.50 20.42
C ALA A 492 -3.61 3.92 20.19
N THR A 493 -3.67 2.70 19.62
CA THR A 493 -4.88 1.98 19.18
C THR A 493 -4.68 0.48 19.40
N SER A 494 -5.73 -0.24 19.81
CA SER A 494 -5.66 -1.71 19.94
C SER A 494 -5.61 -2.33 18.56
N ASP A 495 -4.54 -3.05 18.21
CA ASP A 495 -4.37 -3.58 16.85
C ASP A 495 -3.42 -4.79 16.76
N SER A 496 -3.46 -5.45 15.60
CA SER A 496 -2.54 -6.50 15.17
C SER A 496 -1.17 -5.94 14.81
N VAL A 497 -0.11 -6.63 15.22
CA VAL A 497 1.28 -6.21 15.05
C VAL A 497 2.14 -7.37 14.53
N ARG A 498 3.36 -7.04 14.10
CA ARG A 498 4.43 -8.03 13.84
C ARG A 498 5.57 -7.83 14.83
N TYR A 499 5.75 -8.76 15.76
CA TYR A 499 6.94 -8.76 16.62
C TYR A 499 8.15 -9.20 15.81
N TRP A 500 9.12 -8.30 15.63
CA TRP A 500 10.35 -8.52 14.86
C TRP A 500 11.54 -8.66 15.82
N ILE A 501 11.93 -9.91 16.10
CA ILE A 501 12.81 -10.27 17.22
C ILE A 501 14.13 -10.87 16.72
N GLY A 502 15.24 -10.56 17.40
CA GLY A 502 16.56 -11.16 17.18
C GLY A 502 17.32 -11.46 18.48
N SER A 503 18.15 -12.50 18.46
CA SER A 503 19.14 -12.82 19.51
C SER A 503 20.27 -13.69 18.96
N ASP A 504 21.43 -13.74 19.61
CA ASP A 504 22.52 -14.70 19.31
C ASP A 504 22.36 -16.02 20.11
N ASP A 505 22.31 -15.95 21.44
CA ASP A 505 21.94 -17.05 22.35
C ASP A 505 20.42 -17.01 22.68
N ALA A 506 19.98 -17.79 23.67
CA ALA A 506 18.57 -17.88 24.10
C ALA A 506 17.95 -16.55 24.55
N LEU A 507 16.68 -16.33 24.21
CA LEU A 507 15.91 -15.11 24.50
C LEU A 507 14.48 -15.45 24.94
N THR A 508 13.92 -14.70 25.87
CA THR A 508 12.49 -14.77 26.23
C THR A 508 11.95 -13.35 26.38
N VAL A 509 10.74 -13.09 25.88
CA VAL A 509 10.11 -11.76 25.89
C VAL A 509 8.71 -11.83 26.49
N TRP A 510 8.38 -10.84 27.31
CA TRP A 510 7.06 -10.64 27.88
C TRP A 510 6.55 -9.22 27.65
N ILE A 511 5.25 -9.09 27.40
CA ILE A 511 4.48 -7.85 27.49
C ILE A 511 3.50 -8.03 28.65
N ASP A 512 3.48 -7.08 29.59
CA ASP A 512 2.65 -7.09 30.81
C ASP A 512 2.75 -8.40 31.65
N GLY A 513 3.87 -9.11 31.51
CA GLY A 513 4.17 -10.38 32.19
C GLY A 513 3.62 -11.64 31.49
N GLU A 514 2.86 -11.49 30.40
CA GLU A 514 2.50 -12.57 29.47
C GLU A 514 3.64 -12.83 28.47
N GLN A 515 3.93 -14.10 28.17
CA GLN A 515 5.09 -14.50 27.39
C GLN A 515 4.76 -14.58 25.89
N ILE A 516 5.04 -13.51 25.15
CA ILE A 516 4.81 -13.46 23.71
C ILE A 516 5.81 -14.29 22.90
N TYR A 517 7.00 -14.58 23.44
CA TYR A 517 8.06 -15.26 22.70
C TYR A 517 9.09 -15.97 23.59
N THR A 518 9.64 -17.09 23.10
CA THR A 518 10.86 -17.71 23.63
C THR A 518 11.66 -18.42 22.54
N HIS A 519 12.98 -18.39 22.66
CA HIS A 519 13.93 -19.15 21.85
C HIS A 519 14.98 -19.80 22.75
N GLU A 520 15.22 -21.10 22.55
CA GLU A 520 16.25 -21.86 23.24
C GLU A 520 17.39 -22.24 22.28
N GLY A 521 18.63 -22.11 22.76
CA GLY A 521 19.82 -22.55 22.03
C GLY A 521 20.68 -21.40 21.52
N ARG A 522 21.20 -21.58 20.30
CA ARG A 522 22.27 -20.81 19.65
C ARG A 522 21.89 -20.53 18.21
N ARG A 523 22.09 -19.30 17.75
CA ARG A 523 21.98 -18.87 16.36
C ARG A 523 22.93 -17.69 16.11
N ASN A 524 22.80 -17.03 14.97
CA ASN A 524 23.48 -15.76 14.70
C ASN A 524 22.44 -14.62 14.77
N HIS A 525 22.69 -13.56 15.53
CA HIS A 525 21.74 -12.45 15.63
C HIS A 525 21.44 -11.76 14.28
N ARG A 526 20.15 -11.64 13.95
CA ARG A 526 19.62 -10.84 12.83
C ARG A 526 18.49 -9.93 13.30
N LEU A 527 18.51 -8.67 12.86
CA LEU A 527 17.39 -7.74 13.03
C LEU A 527 16.16 -8.28 12.30
N GLY A 528 15.04 -8.45 13.03
CA GLY A 528 13.80 -9.02 12.48
C GLY A 528 13.96 -10.45 11.94
N GLY A 529 14.83 -11.24 12.59
CA GLY A 529 15.15 -12.62 12.21
C GLY A 529 13.98 -13.58 12.40
N ASP A 530 13.33 -13.52 13.57
CA ASP A 530 12.01 -14.12 13.78
C ASP A 530 10.94 -13.02 13.65
N ARG A 531 9.82 -13.36 13.00
CA ARG A 531 8.70 -12.46 12.73
C ARG A 531 7.42 -13.17 13.13
N ILE A 532 6.68 -12.61 14.08
CA ILE A 532 5.61 -13.33 14.78
C ILE A 532 4.35 -12.45 14.81
N PRO A 533 3.16 -13.00 14.51
CA PRO A 533 1.90 -12.29 14.73
C PRO A 533 1.74 -11.92 16.22
N GLY A 534 1.12 -10.78 16.47
CA GLY A 534 0.72 -10.38 17.80
C GLY A 534 -0.49 -9.45 17.76
N PHE A 535 -1.06 -9.20 18.92
CA PHE A 535 -2.03 -8.14 19.16
C PHE A 535 -1.58 -7.38 20.40
N VAL A 536 -1.80 -6.06 20.44
CA VAL A 536 -1.55 -5.19 21.59
C VAL A 536 -2.76 -4.29 21.78
N GLU A 537 -3.21 -4.09 23.03
CA GLU A 537 -4.32 -3.18 23.35
C GLU A 537 -3.86 -1.71 23.30
N ALA A 538 -4.80 -0.75 23.25
CA ALA A 538 -4.47 0.67 23.41
C ALA A 538 -4.15 0.97 24.89
N GLY A 539 -2.95 1.46 25.18
CA GLY A 539 -2.51 1.71 26.56
C GLY A 539 -1.02 1.97 26.73
N GLU A 540 -0.58 1.97 27.99
CA GLU A 540 0.83 1.96 28.39
C GLU A 540 1.18 0.53 28.83
N HIS A 541 2.17 -0.08 28.19
CA HIS A 541 2.54 -1.48 28.34
C HIS A 541 3.97 -1.65 28.89
N ALA A 542 4.18 -2.67 29.72
CA ALA A 542 5.49 -3.03 30.25
C ALA A 542 6.16 -4.10 29.37
N LEU A 543 7.27 -3.74 28.71
CA LEU A 543 8.08 -4.66 27.90
C LEU A 543 9.27 -5.17 28.72
N LEU A 544 9.33 -6.49 28.92
CA LEU A 544 10.45 -7.17 29.58
C LEU A 544 11.10 -8.15 28.62
N VAL A 545 12.41 -8.01 28.42
CA VAL A 545 13.25 -8.96 27.69
C VAL A 545 14.20 -9.63 28.66
N ARG A 546 14.44 -10.93 28.46
CA ARG A 546 15.52 -11.68 29.13
C ARG A 546 16.41 -12.34 28.08
N ALA A 547 17.67 -11.95 28.05
CA ALA A 547 18.70 -12.54 27.20
C ALA A 547 19.63 -13.45 28.02
N GLU A 548 20.11 -14.53 27.40
CA GLU A 548 21.25 -15.32 27.90
C GLU A 548 22.48 -15.14 27.02
N GLN A 549 23.65 -15.41 27.58
CA GLN A 549 24.88 -15.68 26.83
C GLN A 549 25.61 -16.86 27.49
N GLY A 550 26.16 -17.76 26.68
CA GLY A 550 27.06 -18.83 27.12
C GLY A 550 28.54 -18.56 26.89
N ARG A 551 28.86 -17.94 25.75
CA ARG A 551 30.17 -17.49 25.25
C ARG A 551 29.99 -17.09 23.77
N GLY A 552 30.30 -15.86 23.41
CA GLY A 552 29.97 -15.26 22.11
C GLY A 552 29.42 -13.86 22.34
N ARG A 553 28.79 -13.25 21.32
CA ARG A 553 28.12 -11.96 21.52
C ARG A 553 26.96 -12.11 22.50
N PHE A 554 26.52 -10.98 23.05
CA PHE A 554 25.38 -10.90 23.97
C PHE A 554 24.36 -9.86 23.48
N ASP A 555 23.96 -9.95 22.21
CA ASP A 555 23.04 -9.02 21.56
C ASP A 555 21.62 -9.58 21.38
N PHE A 556 20.65 -8.67 21.50
CA PHE A 556 19.24 -8.89 21.15
C PHE A 556 18.64 -7.67 20.44
N SER A 557 17.49 -7.86 19.79
CA SER A 557 16.68 -6.80 19.20
C SER A 557 15.20 -7.14 19.28
N ILE A 558 14.36 -6.11 19.37
CA ILE A 558 12.90 -6.22 19.26
C ILE A 558 12.31 -4.93 18.70
N ASN A 559 11.39 -5.05 17.76
CA ASN A 559 10.51 -3.97 17.34
C ASN A 559 9.07 -4.51 17.20
N ILE A 560 8.09 -3.64 17.43
CA ILE A 560 6.66 -3.88 17.26
C ILE A 560 6.27 -3.21 15.94
N CYS A 561 6.24 -4.00 14.87
CA CYS A 561 6.11 -3.51 13.50
C CYS A 561 4.66 -3.48 13.00
N GLU A 562 4.43 -2.71 11.93
CA GLU A 562 3.22 -2.86 11.10
C GLU A 562 3.00 -4.34 10.74
N PRO A 563 1.75 -4.85 10.69
CA PRO A 563 1.42 -6.25 10.41
C PRO A 563 1.65 -6.69 8.94
N ILE A 564 2.57 -6.03 8.24
CA ILE A 564 2.92 -6.24 6.83
C ILE A 564 4.00 -7.35 6.74
N ASP A 565 3.74 -8.39 5.94
CA ASP A 565 4.73 -9.45 5.66
C ASP A 565 5.49 -9.27 4.34
N ASP A 566 5.01 -8.43 3.41
CA ASP A 566 5.70 -8.16 2.15
C ASP A 566 7.04 -7.46 2.41
N LYS A 567 8.13 -8.18 2.14
CA LYS A 567 9.51 -7.74 2.40
C LYS A 567 9.91 -6.48 1.65
N ARG A 568 9.15 -6.06 0.63
CA ARG A 568 9.35 -4.78 -0.07
C ARG A 568 8.96 -3.57 0.79
N TYR A 569 8.06 -3.74 1.77
CA TYR A 569 7.46 -2.64 2.53
C TYR A 569 7.50 -2.84 4.05
N ALA A 570 7.63 -4.08 4.52
CA ALA A 570 7.56 -4.46 5.91
C ALA A 570 8.68 -3.89 6.78
N GLY A 571 8.48 -3.93 8.10
CA GLY A 571 9.52 -3.71 9.09
C GLY A 571 9.58 -2.32 9.70
N ASN A 572 8.81 -1.34 9.20
CA ASN A 572 8.53 -0.12 9.95
C ASN A 572 7.93 -0.48 11.33
N ARG A 573 8.27 0.28 12.38
CA ARG A 573 7.50 0.27 13.63
C ARG A 573 6.06 0.65 13.34
N TYR A 574 5.11 0.00 14.03
CA TYR A 574 3.70 0.36 13.99
C TYR A 574 3.53 1.87 14.31
N PRO A 575 2.86 2.67 13.45
CA PRO A 575 2.71 4.11 13.61
C PRO A 575 2.14 4.52 14.98
N GLY A 576 2.78 5.49 15.63
CA GLY A 576 2.34 5.99 16.93
C GLY A 576 2.77 5.17 18.16
N ILE A 577 3.55 4.09 18.00
CA ILE A 577 4.22 3.45 19.15
C ILE A 577 5.36 4.32 19.68
N ARG A 578 5.23 4.73 20.95
CA ARG A 578 6.19 5.56 21.68
C ARG A 578 6.89 4.76 22.77
N TYR A 579 8.18 4.47 22.61
CA TYR A 579 9.00 3.74 23.59
C TYR A 579 9.50 4.66 24.71
N GLY A 580 9.52 4.17 25.96
CA GLY A 580 10.04 4.88 27.13
C GLY A 580 8.99 5.56 28.04
N GLY A 581 7.69 5.31 27.82
CA GLY A 581 6.59 5.89 28.62
C GLY A 581 6.27 7.34 28.23
N GLU A 582 6.42 7.66 26.94
CA GLU A 582 6.24 8.99 26.38
C GLU A 582 4.81 9.13 25.80
N THR A 583 3.90 9.64 26.62
CA THR A 583 2.48 9.76 26.28
C THR A 583 2.21 10.87 25.26
N ILE A 584 1.33 10.62 24.28
CA ILE A 584 0.93 11.60 23.25
C ILE A 584 0.08 12.73 23.89
N GLU A 585 0.58 13.97 23.89
CA GLU A 585 -0.21 15.14 24.27
C GLU A 585 -1.27 15.44 23.20
N ARG A 586 -2.50 14.96 23.44
CA ARG A 586 -3.60 14.97 22.48
C ARG A 586 -4.21 16.38 22.30
N GLN A 587 -3.64 17.20 21.41
CA GLN A 587 -4.40 18.32 20.84
C GLN A 587 -5.52 17.77 19.95
N VAL A 588 -6.74 17.78 20.47
CA VAL A 588 -7.96 17.52 19.70
C VAL A 588 -8.50 18.85 19.20
N ASP A 589 -8.24 19.18 17.95
CA ASP A 589 -9.03 20.16 17.19
C ASP A 589 -9.83 19.43 16.09
N ALA A 590 -10.89 20.04 15.57
CA ALA A 590 -11.94 19.33 14.82
C ALA A 590 -12.33 20.02 13.50
N ARG A 591 -12.43 19.19 12.43
CA ARG A 591 -12.61 19.51 10.99
C ARG A 591 -11.25 19.80 10.30
N SER A 592 -10.99 19.44 9.04
CA SER A 592 -11.90 19.10 7.91
C SER A 592 -11.29 18.16 6.84
N LEU A 593 -12.17 17.50 6.08
CA LEU A 593 -12.04 16.63 4.88
C LEU A 593 -11.54 17.39 3.60
N PRO A 594 -11.47 16.80 2.36
CA PRO A 594 -10.87 15.56 1.76
C PRO A 594 -9.96 15.96 0.52
N PRO A 595 -9.84 15.32 -0.71
CA PRO A 595 -10.21 13.99 -1.30
C PRO A 595 -9.29 13.30 -2.42
N VAL A 596 -9.45 11.96 -2.63
CA VAL A 596 -9.58 11.20 -3.93
C VAL A 596 -8.39 10.88 -4.92
N ASP A 597 -8.49 9.68 -5.55
CA ASP A 597 -7.82 9.09 -6.77
C ASP A 597 -6.29 8.81 -6.77
N TYR A 598 -5.74 7.76 -7.42
CA TYR A 598 -6.04 7.21 -8.78
C TYR A 598 -5.80 5.69 -9.02
N PHE A 599 -6.30 5.23 -10.18
CA PHE A 599 -6.26 3.90 -10.82
C PHE A 599 -4.98 3.63 -11.68
N ASP A 600 -4.69 2.45 -12.27
CA ASP A 600 -4.90 0.99 -11.98
C ASP A 600 -4.47 0.14 -13.23
N ASP A 601 -3.49 -0.78 -13.11
CA ASP A 601 -3.24 -1.91 -14.04
C ASP A 601 -2.38 -3.01 -13.35
N GLY A 602 -2.41 -4.27 -13.83
CA GLY A 602 -1.41 -5.30 -13.48
C GLY A 602 -1.91 -6.76 -13.43
N TRP A 603 -2.87 -7.05 -12.55
CA TRP A 603 -3.63 -8.32 -12.50
C TRP A 603 -4.93 -8.07 -11.72
N GLN A 604 -6.05 -7.90 -12.44
CA GLN A 604 -7.26 -7.27 -11.89
C GLN A 604 -8.43 -8.25 -11.66
N PRO A 605 -8.81 -8.50 -10.39
CA PRO A 605 -10.21 -8.49 -10.01
C PRO A 605 -10.76 -7.06 -10.18
N SER A 606 -11.97 -6.90 -10.73
CA SER A 606 -12.49 -5.58 -11.12
C SER A 606 -12.75 -4.65 -9.93
N THR A 607 -12.25 -3.42 -10.02
CA THR A 607 -12.51 -2.33 -9.05
C THR A 607 -13.99 -1.99 -8.92
N LYS A 608 -14.53 -2.10 -7.69
CA LYS A 608 -15.69 -1.32 -7.23
C LYS A 608 -15.56 -0.95 -5.74
N HIS A 609 -15.73 0.35 -5.47
CA HIS A 609 -16.17 0.92 -4.20
C HIS A 609 -17.45 0.19 -3.70
N GLU A 610 -17.86 0.13 -2.44
CA GLU A 610 -17.81 1.02 -1.25
C GLU A 610 -18.08 0.11 0.00
N ILE A 611 -17.95 0.46 1.30
CA ILE A 611 -17.47 1.67 2.02
C ILE A 611 -16.92 1.25 3.43
N THR A 612 -16.56 2.19 4.32
CA THR A 612 -16.47 1.99 5.79
C THR A 612 -17.39 2.96 6.54
N ILE A 613 -17.77 2.66 7.79
CA ILE A 613 -18.60 3.59 8.59
C ILE A 613 -17.76 4.80 9.03
N ASP A 614 -18.09 5.96 8.47
CA ASP A 614 -17.63 7.27 8.98
C ASP A 614 -17.78 7.36 10.51
N GLY A 615 -16.64 7.36 11.20
CA GLY A 615 -16.54 7.63 12.64
C GLY A 615 -16.50 6.41 13.58
N LEU A 616 -16.46 5.16 13.09
CA LEU A 616 -16.29 3.98 13.95
C LEU A 616 -15.39 2.91 13.29
N LEU A 617 -14.15 2.83 13.82
CA LEU A 617 -12.98 2.08 13.31
C LEU A 617 -12.34 2.70 12.05
N ALA A 618 -11.01 2.62 11.98
CA ALA A 618 -10.22 3.13 10.86
C ALA A 618 -10.14 2.10 9.72
N PRO A 619 -10.03 2.54 8.44
CA PRO A 619 -9.92 1.63 7.31
C PRO A 619 -8.49 1.10 7.13
N GLU A 620 -8.36 -0.23 7.04
CA GLU A 620 -7.66 -0.98 5.96
C GLU A 620 -7.29 -2.41 6.42
N LEU A 621 -8.24 -3.34 6.29
CA LEU A 621 -7.99 -4.78 6.46
C LEU A 621 -8.25 -5.55 5.16
N THR A 622 -7.19 -5.62 4.34
CA THR A 622 -6.89 -6.66 3.33
C THR A 622 -7.84 -6.92 2.15
N SER A 623 -7.27 -6.96 0.95
CA SER A 623 -7.76 -7.77 -0.18
C SER A 623 -7.63 -9.27 0.12
N THR A 624 -8.60 -10.15 -0.15
CA THR A 624 -9.93 -9.98 -0.79
C THR A 624 -10.84 -11.18 -0.41
N ILE A 625 -12.15 -11.05 -0.68
CA ILE A 625 -13.26 -11.99 -0.39
C ILE A 625 -13.74 -11.93 1.09
N PRO A 626 -15.03 -11.62 1.37
CA PRO A 626 -15.49 -11.29 2.73
C PRO A 626 -16.36 -12.39 3.39
N ASP A 627 -15.91 -12.90 4.54
CA ASP A 627 -16.60 -13.98 5.27
C ASP A 627 -17.16 -13.58 6.65
N SER A 628 -17.26 -12.28 7.04
CA SER A 628 -18.18 -11.83 8.13
C SER A 628 -18.35 -10.30 8.30
N VAL A 629 -19.00 -9.83 9.40
CA VAL A 629 -19.59 -8.48 9.65
C VAL A 629 -19.67 -7.86 11.18
N TYR A 630 -20.32 -8.37 12.29
CA TYR A 630 -20.95 -7.69 13.54
C TYR A 630 -21.99 -8.51 14.41
N VAL A 631 -23.08 -8.03 15.09
CA VAL A 631 -24.30 -7.16 14.85
C VAL A 631 -24.69 -6.09 15.90
N ALA A 632 -25.56 -5.11 15.56
CA ALA A 632 -26.14 -4.09 16.49
C ALA A 632 -27.68 -3.83 16.37
N ILE A 633 -28.35 -3.61 17.51
CA ILE A 633 -29.83 -3.47 17.61
C ILE A 633 -30.21 -2.08 18.16
N SER A 634 -31.18 -1.40 17.54
CA SER A 634 -31.84 -0.22 18.12
C SER A 634 -33.01 -0.63 19.03
N PRO A 635 -33.23 -0.03 20.22
CA PRO A 635 -34.26 -0.47 21.17
C PRO A 635 -35.75 -0.36 20.74
N ALA A 636 -36.05 0.01 19.49
CA ALA A 636 -37.43 0.19 19.03
C ALA A 636 -37.67 -0.15 17.54
N ARG A 637 -38.67 -1.01 17.34
CA ARG A 637 -39.45 -1.33 16.12
C ARG A 637 -38.99 -2.51 15.26
N SER A 638 -39.96 -3.41 15.05
CA SER A 638 -40.03 -4.51 14.06
C SER A 638 -39.00 -5.64 14.17
N THR A 639 -39.39 -6.74 14.84
CA THR A 639 -38.69 -8.04 14.73
C THR A 639 -38.65 -8.52 13.28
N ARG A 640 -39.70 -8.27 12.48
CA ARG A 640 -39.86 -8.73 11.09
C ARG A 640 -38.73 -8.35 10.13
N PHE A 641 -37.94 -7.34 10.46
CA PHE A 641 -36.74 -6.98 9.68
C PHE A 641 -35.55 -7.89 10.02
N LEU A 642 -35.39 -8.26 11.29
CA LEU A 642 -34.43 -9.25 11.76
C LEU A 642 -34.85 -10.66 11.31
N ASP A 643 -36.15 -10.98 11.38
CA ASP A 643 -36.72 -12.22 10.87
C ASP A 643 -36.38 -12.40 9.36
N ALA A 644 -36.43 -11.31 8.58
CA ALA A 644 -36.05 -11.30 7.17
C ALA A 644 -34.55 -11.52 6.95
N LEU A 645 -33.68 -10.78 7.65
CA LEU A 645 -32.21 -10.95 7.56
C LEU A 645 -31.76 -12.36 7.97
N ALA A 646 -32.32 -12.92 9.05
CA ALA A 646 -32.04 -14.28 9.49
C ALA A 646 -32.49 -15.36 8.48
N SER A 647 -33.58 -15.11 7.76
CA SER A 647 -34.06 -16.02 6.70
C SER A 647 -33.31 -15.90 5.36
N ILE A 648 -32.51 -14.84 5.17
CA ILE A 648 -31.64 -14.66 3.98
C ILE A 648 -30.32 -15.43 4.13
N SER A 649 -29.86 -15.68 5.36
CA SER A 649 -28.62 -16.43 5.62
C SER A 649 -28.74 -17.97 5.53
N GLY A 650 -29.96 -18.54 5.50
CA GLY A 650 -30.20 -20.00 5.52
C GLY A 650 -29.79 -20.66 6.85
N VAL A 651 -30.38 -21.72 7.39
CA VAL A 651 -31.23 -22.85 6.94
C VAL A 651 -31.76 -23.45 8.26
N GLU A 652 -32.97 -23.96 8.48
CA GLU A 652 -34.18 -24.25 7.68
C GLU A 652 -35.40 -24.41 8.65
N PRO A 653 -36.71 -24.58 8.23
CA PRO A 653 -37.14 -25.34 7.05
C PRO A 653 -38.27 -24.81 6.13
N MET A 654 -38.18 -25.24 4.87
CA MET A 654 -39.25 -25.74 3.99
C MET A 654 -40.11 -24.82 3.10
N ILE A 655 -39.85 -23.50 2.96
CA ILE A 655 -40.46 -22.71 1.85
C ILE A 655 -39.46 -21.75 1.17
N THR A 656 -38.52 -21.15 1.90
CA THR A 656 -37.77 -19.97 1.43
C THR A 656 -36.38 -20.24 0.88
N ASP A 657 -35.80 -21.42 1.09
CA ASP A 657 -34.39 -21.77 0.82
C ASP A 657 -33.92 -21.38 -0.60
N SER A 658 -34.74 -21.70 -1.61
CA SER A 658 -34.46 -21.31 -3.00
C SER A 658 -34.54 -19.80 -3.27
N SER A 659 -35.34 -19.03 -2.52
CA SER A 659 -35.94 -17.77 -3.00
C SER A 659 -35.05 -16.52 -2.97
N ALA A 660 -34.23 -16.33 -1.94
CA ALA A 660 -33.25 -15.24 -1.92
C ALA A 660 -31.99 -15.63 -2.72
N ASN A 661 -31.48 -16.83 -2.47
CA ASN A 661 -30.27 -17.39 -3.06
C ASN A 661 -30.29 -17.32 -4.61
N ALA A 662 -31.47 -17.61 -5.19
CA ALA A 662 -31.81 -17.43 -6.60
C ALA A 662 -31.46 -16.10 -7.26
N ALA A 663 -31.65 -14.99 -6.54
CA ALA A 663 -31.48 -13.65 -7.09
C ALA A 663 -30.00 -13.25 -7.12
N PHE A 664 -29.22 -13.72 -6.14
CA PHE A 664 -27.77 -13.49 -6.05
C PHE A 664 -26.96 -14.42 -6.96
N HIS A 665 -27.34 -15.70 -7.06
CA HIS A 665 -26.82 -16.62 -8.07
C HIS A 665 -27.34 -16.21 -9.46
N SER A 666 -26.71 -15.18 -10.07
CA SER A 666 -27.07 -14.59 -11.37
C SER A 666 -27.47 -15.65 -12.40
N ALA A 667 -28.78 -15.86 -12.55
CA ALA A 667 -29.30 -17.19 -12.89
C ALA A 667 -28.93 -17.66 -14.31
N HIS A 668 -28.55 -16.72 -15.18
CA HIS A 668 -28.06 -17.00 -16.53
C HIS A 668 -26.58 -17.45 -16.60
N ALA A 669 -25.75 -17.09 -15.63
CA ALA A 669 -24.32 -17.39 -15.65
C ALA A 669 -24.01 -18.89 -15.54
N TRP A 670 -24.82 -19.66 -14.79
CA TRP A 670 -24.62 -21.10 -14.58
C TRP A 670 -24.96 -21.95 -15.80
N PHE A 671 -25.99 -21.56 -16.57
CA PHE A 671 -26.30 -22.18 -17.86
C PHE A 671 -25.25 -21.86 -18.92
N ALA A 672 -24.78 -20.61 -18.96
CA ALA A 672 -23.84 -20.13 -19.96
C ALA A 672 -22.39 -20.66 -19.79
N ARG A 673 -22.08 -21.30 -18.65
CA ARG A 673 -20.73 -21.75 -18.26
C ARG A 673 -20.69 -23.25 -17.96
N MET A 674 -21.34 -24.06 -18.80
CA MET A 674 -21.41 -25.52 -18.62
C MET A 674 -20.05 -26.22 -18.67
N PRO A 675 -19.88 -27.35 -17.95
CA PRO A 675 -18.59 -28.02 -17.83
C PRO A 675 -18.20 -28.79 -19.11
N ILE A 676 -17.14 -28.32 -19.75
CA ILE A 676 -16.13 -29.20 -20.39
C ILE A 676 -14.83 -29.18 -19.57
N ASN A 677 -14.69 -28.23 -18.64
CA ASN A 677 -13.66 -28.18 -17.61
C ASN A 677 -14.26 -27.74 -16.27
N HIS A 678 -13.83 -28.38 -15.18
CA HIS A 678 -14.03 -27.88 -13.82
C HIS A 678 -12.99 -26.79 -13.52
N ASP A 679 -13.40 -25.52 -13.49
CA ASP A 679 -12.71 -24.50 -12.70
C ASP A 679 -13.60 -23.27 -12.36
N TRP A 680 -13.79 -23.07 -11.06
CA TRP A 680 -14.17 -21.85 -10.32
C TRP A 680 -15.53 -21.15 -10.51
N TYR A 681 -15.92 -20.51 -9.39
CA TYR A 681 -17.05 -19.62 -9.23
C TYR A 681 -16.92 -18.35 -10.11
N PRO A 682 -18.01 -17.57 -10.31
CA PRO A 682 -17.90 -16.23 -10.89
C PRO A 682 -17.37 -15.24 -9.85
N GLU A 683 -16.24 -14.58 -10.12
CA GLU A 683 -15.61 -13.53 -9.28
C GLU A 683 -16.44 -12.23 -9.16
N ASP A 684 -17.66 -12.25 -9.68
CA ASP A 684 -18.39 -11.11 -10.24
C ASP A 684 -19.60 -10.66 -9.41
N TRP A 685 -19.73 -11.21 -8.22
CA TRP A 685 -20.84 -10.94 -7.31
C TRP A 685 -20.69 -9.58 -6.62
N PRO A 686 -21.80 -8.92 -6.22
CA PRO A 686 -21.74 -7.98 -5.13
C PRO A 686 -21.30 -8.75 -3.87
N GLY A 687 -20.10 -8.47 -3.35
CA GLY A 687 -19.70 -8.98 -2.04
C GLY A 687 -20.72 -8.54 -0.97
N ILE A 688 -20.88 -9.32 0.10
CA ILE A 688 -21.97 -9.13 1.08
C ILE A 688 -22.02 -7.70 1.65
N THR A 689 -20.84 -7.11 1.85
CA THR A 689 -20.49 -5.68 1.90
C THR A 689 -21.44 -4.79 1.07
N ARG A 690 -21.30 -4.86 -0.27
CA ARG A 690 -22.03 -4.07 -1.26
C ARG A 690 -23.51 -4.46 -1.39
N TYR A 691 -23.95 -5.57 -0.79
CA TYR A 691 -25.37 -5.87 -0.61
C TYR A 691 -25.96 -5.07 0.56
N PHE A 692 -25.27 -4.98 1.70
CA PHE A 692 -25.81 -4.29 2.88
C PHE A 692 -25.97 -2.78 2.68
N ASP A 693 -24.99 -2.07 2.10
CA ASP A 693 -25.14 -0.64 1.78
C ASP A 693 -26.36 -0.39 0.90
N TRP A 694 -26.54 -1.25 -0.09
CA TRP A 694 -27.54 -1.16 -1.15
C TRP A 694 -28.97 -1.46 -0.67
N VAL A 695 -29.12 -2.16 0.46
CA VAL A 695 -30.42 -2.32 1.16
C VAL A 695 -30.58 -1.32 2.32
N GLY A 696 -29.72 -0.31 2.42
CA GLY A 696 -29.80 0.74 3.44
C GLY A 696 -29.33 0.31 4.83
N LEU A 697 -28.30 -0.53 4.92
CA LEU A 697 -27.72 -1.01 6.18
C LEU A 697 -26.25 -0.58 6.30
N LYS A 698 -25.88 0.05 7.43
CA LYS A 698 -24.47 0.33 7.78
C LYS A 698 -23.87 -0.84 8.56
N TYR A 699 -22.64 -1.23 8.23
CA TYR A 699 -21.96 -2.39 8.83
C TYR A 699 -20.42 -2.20 8.89
N GLY A 700 -19.73 -3.11 9.58
CA GLY A 700 -18.27 -3.24 9.68
C GLY A 700 -17.90 -4.72 9.54
N ILE A 701 -16.65 -5.15 9.82
CA ILE A 701 -16.19 -6.56 9.75
C ILE A 701 -15.09 -6.82 10.81
N SER A 702 -15.00 -8.01 11.41
CA SER A 702 -13.94 -8.36 12.39
C SER A 702 -13.62 -9.86 12.46
N TYR A 703 -12.36 -10.20 12.77
CA TYR A 703 -11.79 -11.56 12.78
C TYR A 703 -10.95 -11.82 14.06
N GLY A 704 -10.58 -13.08 14.28
CA GLY A 704 -9.48 -13.48 15.18
C GLY A 704 -8.80 -14.76 14.70
N PHE A 705 -7.48 -14.90 14.87
CA PHE A 705 -6.75 -16.08 14.39
C PHE A 705 -6.84 -17.22 15.40
N GLY A 706 -7.78 -18.11 15.15
CA GLY A 706 -8.02 -19.30 15.97
C GLY A 706 -8.71 -19.00 17.30
N HIS A 707 -8.78 -20.04 18.14
CA HIS A 707 -9.79 -20.13 19.19
C HIS A 707 -9.71 -19.05 20.28
N GLY A 708 -8.51 -18.63 20.71
CA GLY A 708 -8.35 -17.70 21.83
C GLY A 708 -8.72 -16.25 21.46
N GLU A 709 -8.18 -15.76 20.36
CA GLU A 709 -8.35 -14.38 19.88
C GLU A 709 -9.80 -14.11 19.49
N ALA A 710 -10.42 -15.02 18.74
CA ALA A 710 -11.84 -14.94 18.39
C ALA A 710 -12.76 -14.86 19.62
N LEU A 711 -12.39 -15.55 20.70
CA LEU A 711 -13.09 -15.51 21.98
C LEU A 711 -12.97 -14.14 22.66
N GLN A 712 -11.79 -13.51 22.60
CA GLN A 712 -11.56 -12.17 23.14
C GLN A 712 -12.31 -11.11 22.33
N THR A 713 -12.23 -11.16 21.00
CA THR A 713 -13.01 -10.30 20.09
C THR A 713 -14.51 -10.40 20.37
N MET A 714 -15.07 -11.62 20.42
CA MET A 714 -16.49 -11.80 20.75
C MET A 714 -16.85 -11.27 22.15
N LYS A 715 -16.04 -11.52 23.19
CA LYS A 715 -16.29 -11.02 24.55
C LYS A 715 -16.26 -9.50 24.62
N SER A 716 -15.34 -8.85 23.92
CA SER A 716 -15.20 -7.38 23.87
C SER A 716 -16.45 -6.71 23.28
N TRP A 717 -16.95 -7.22 22.16
CA TRP A 717 -18.15 -6.68 21.51
C TRP A 717 -19.43 -6.98 22.29
N LEU A 718 -19.59 -8.19 22.85
CA LEU A 718 -20.71 -8.54 23.73
C LEU A 718 -20.74 -7.67 25.00
N ALA A 719 -19.56 -7.29 25.55
CA ALA A 719 -19.46 -6.38 26.69
C ALA A 719 -19.86 -4.93 26.36
N GLN A 720 -19.77 -4.53 25.09
CA GLN A 720 -20.21 -3.22 24.59
C GLN A 720 -21.71 -3.19 24.22
N GLY A 721 -22.44 -4.31 24.34
CA GLY A 721 -23.88 -4.39 24.09
C GLY A 721 -24.30 -4.77 22.67
N TYR A 722 -23.34 -5.16 21.83
CA TYR A 722 -23.57 -5.73 20.50
C TYR A 722 -23.93 -7.23 20.60
N ALA A 723 -24.37 -7.85 19.51
CA ALA A 723 -24.64 -9.29 19.45
C ALA A 723 -23.95 -9.92 18.23
N ALA A 724 -23.07 -10.89 18.45
CA ALA A 724 -22.36 -11.61 17.39
C ALA A 724 -23.32 -12.40 16.48
N MET A 725 -22.86 -12.76 15.28
CA MET A 725 -23.32 -14.01 14.63
C MET A 725 -22.12 -14.77 14.06
N ILE A 726 -22.07 -16.09 14.25
CA ILE A 726 -20.92 -16.96 13.92
C ILE A 726 -21.35 -18.18 13.09
N PRO A 727 -20.44 -18.92 12.42
CA PRO A 727 -20.80 -20.07 11.59
C PRO A 727 -21.52 -21.20 12.36
N GLY A 728 -22.35 -21.95 11.65
CA GLY A 728 -23.15 -23.08 12.17
C GLY A 728 -22.37 -24.38 12.41
N ILE A 729 -23.03 -25.36 13.02
CA ILE A 729 -22.39 -26.57 13.56
C ILE A 729 -22.27 -27.72 12.54
N ASP A 730 -23.29 -27.93 11.70
CA ASP A 730 -23.47 -29.22 11.02
C ASP A 730 -22.83 -29.32 9.62
N ASP A 731 -22.84 -28.24 8.84
CA ASP A 731 -22.34 -28.19 7.45
C ASP A 731 -21.44 -26.96 7.13
N GLY A 732 -21.49 -25.90 7.94
CA GLY A 732 -20.72 -24.67 7.74
C GLY A 732 -21.39 -23.63 6.83
N HIS A 733 -22.66 -23.81 6.44
CA HIS A 733 -23.36 -22.91 5.52
C HIS A 733 -24.31 -21.91 6.19
N ALA A 734 -24.76 -22.18 7.42
CA ALA A 734 -25.66 -21.30 8.19
C ALA A 734 -24.93 -20.39 9.20
N TRP A 735 -25.57 -19.30 9.63
CA TRP A 735 -25.06 -18.34 10.65
C TRP A 735 -25.94 -18.26 11.89
N ILE A 736 -25.34 -18.26 13.09
CA ILE A 736 -26.02 -18.32 14.39
C ILE A 736 -25.76 -17.05 15.21
N VAL A 737 -26.83 -16.36 15.62
CA VAL A 737 -26.78 -15.18 16.50
C VAL A 737 -26.38 -15.55 17.94
N VAL A 738 -25.44 -14.80 18.52
CA VAL A 738 -24.97 -14.88 19.91
C VAL A 738 -25.19 -13.53 20.60
N ASN A 739 -26.02 -13.46 21.64
CA ASN A 739 -26.33 -12.21 22.36
C ASN A 739 -25.93 -12.21 23.84
N GLY A 740 -25.03 -13.12 24.23
CA GLY A 740 -24.43 -13.15 25.57
C GLY A 740 -23.42 -14.27 25.72
N TYR A 741 -22.57 -14.16 26.73
CA TYR A 741 -21.65 -15.22 27.15
C TYR A 741 -21.65 -15.36 28.67
N ARG A 742 -21.23 -16.53 29.17
CA ARG A 742 -20.93 -16.75 30.60
C ARG A 742 -19.85 -17.81 30.76
N GLU A 743 -18.96 -17.61 31.71
CA GLU A 743 -17.98 -18.61 32.10
C GLU A 743 -18.55 -19.51 33.20
N THR A 744 -18.28 -20.81 33.09
CA THR A 744 -18.77 -21.84 34.01
C THR A 744 -17.63 -22.78 34.40
N ALA A 745 -17.82 -23.57 35.46
CA ALA A 745 -16.81 -24.51 35.93
C ALA A 745 -16.48 -25.66 34.94
N SER A 746 -17.25 -25.81 33.85
CA SER A 746 -16.97 -26.77 32.77
C SER A 746 -16.37 -26.12 31.50
N GLY A 747 -16.39 -24.79 31.38
CA GLY A 747 -15.99 -24.07 30.16
C GLY A 747 -16.84 -22.83 29.87
N LEU A 748 -16.67 -22.25 28.69
CA LEU A 748 -17.49 -21.11 28.23
C LEU A 748 -18.85 -21.60 27.73
N GLN A 749 -19.88 -20.82 28.01
CA GLN A 749 -21.18 -20.95 27.36
C GLN A 749 -21.57 -19.67 26.63
N LEU A 750 -22.10 -19.82 25.43
CA LEU A 750 -22.68 -18.75 24.62
C LEU A 750 -24.21 -18.80 24.71
N HIS A 751 -24.85 -17.64 24.59
CA HIS A 751 -26.31 -17.52 24.56
C HIS A 751 -26.76 -17.31 23.12
N THR A 752 -27.35 -18.33 22.52
CA THR A 752 -27.63 -18.39 21.07
C THR A 752 -29.12 -18.60 20.80
N LEU A 753 -29.58 -18.20 19.63
CA LEU A 753 -30.90 -18.58 19.14
C LEU A 753 -30.89 -20.07 18.73
N ARG A 754 -31.96 -20.82 19.03
CA ARG A 754 -32.20 -22.19 18.58
C ARG A 754 -33.69 -22.45 18.39
N THR A 755 -34.07 -23.16 17.33
CA THR A 755 -35.44 -23.67 17.15
C THR A 755 -35.70 -24.85 18.08
N ASP A 756 -36.83 -24.85 18.79
CA ASP A 756 -37.23 -25.96 19.66
C ASP A 756 -37.96 -27.09 18.91
N ALA A 757 -38.25 -28.19 19.61
CA ALA A 757 -38.92 -29.36 19.05
C ALA A 757 -40.41 -29.13 18.64
N SER A 758 -40.92 -27.90 18.76
CA SER A 758 -42.22 -27.47 18.23
C SER A 758 -42.13 -26.54 17.01
N GLY A 759 -40.90 -26.20 16.56
CA GLY A 759 -40.68 -25.27 15.45
C GLY A 759 -40.73 -23.80 15.87
N VAL A 760 -40.42 -23.49 17.14
CA VAL A 760 -40.43 -22.12 17.68
C VAL A 760 -39.03 -21.74 18.15
N ASP A 761 -38.55 -20.57 17.72
CA ASP A 761 -37.23 -20.08 18.08
C ASP A 761 -37.16 -19.50 19.50
N VAL A 762 -36.18 -19.98 20.26
CA VAL A 762 -35.93 -19.61 21.65
C VAL A 762 -34.43 -19.40 21.88
N PHE A 763 -34.08 -18.42 22.71
CA PHE A 763 -32.68 -18.24 23.13
C PHE A 763 -32.32 -19.24 24.24
N GLY A 764 -31.13 -19.85 24.12
CA GLY A 764 -30.63 -20.85 25.06
C GLY A 764 -29.12 -20.77 25.27
N TRP A 765 -28.65 -21.41 26.35
CA TRP A 765 -27.22 -21.48 26.68
C TRP A 765 -26.59 -22.76 26.12
N VAL A 766 -25.51 -22.61 25.36
CA VAL A 766 -24.81 -23.69 24.63
C VAL A 766 -23.35 -23.73 25.09
N HIS A 767 -22.77 -24.92 25.27
CA HIS A 767 -21.35 -25.06 25.61
C HIS A 767 -20.48 -25.02 24.35
N THR A 768 -19.31 -24.37 24.40
CA THR A 768 -18.36 -24.30 23.27
C THR A 768 -17.95 -25.68 22.75
N ASP A 769 -17.87 -26.64 23.66
CA ASP A 769 -17.33 -27.98 23.41
C ASP A 769 -18.37 -28.95 22.81
N GLU A 770 -19.62 -28.49 22.60
CA GLU A 770 -20.70 -29.24 21.92
C GLU A 770 -20.65 -29.08 20.39
N TRP A 771 -19.68 -28.32 19.86
CA TRP A 771 -19.56 -27.97 18.44
C TRP A 771 -18.58 -28.94 17.74
N GLY A 772 -19.08 -29.74 16.79
CA GLY A 772 -18.24 -30.75 16.12
C GLY A 772 -18.93 -31.56 15.02
N GLY A 773 -19.31 -30.89 13.92
CA GLY A 773 -19.74 -31.52 12.67
C GLY A 773 -18.57 -31.80 11.70
N SER A 774 -18.81 -32.59 10.64
CA SER A 774 -17.75 -33.04 9.71
C SER A 774 -17.18 -31.96 8.78
N TRP A 775 -17.80 -30.77 8.72
CA TRP A 775 -17.23 -29.56 8.11
C TRP A 775 -17.16 -28.37 9.10
N GLY A 776 -17.72 -28.50 10.31
CA GLY A 776 -17.75 -27.48 11.35
C GLY A 776 -16.44 -27.35 12.12
N HIS A 777 -15.38 -26.85 11.49
CA HIS A 777 -14.07 -26.64 12.12
C HIS A 777 -13.97 -25.35 12.95
N LEU A 778 -14.80 -25.26 13.99
CA LEU A 778 -14.65 -24.27 15.07
C LEU A 778 -14.23 -24.97 16.36
N ILE A 779 -13.39 -24.30 17.17
CA ILE A 779 -13.04 -24.70 18.56
C ILE A 779 -12.10 -25.94 18.69
N ASN A 780 -11.47 -26.44 17.62
CA ASN A 780 -10.39 -27.45 17.78
C ASN A 780 -9.12 -27.20 16.93
N ARG A 781 -8.17 -26.46 17.52
CA ARG A 781 -6.69 -26.49 17.35
C ARG A 781 -6.04 -26.35 15.97
N SER A 782 -6.78 -26.39 14.85
CA SER A 782 -6.19 -26.41 13.50
C SER A 782 -6.81 -25.39 12.54
N TRP A 783 -6.05 -24.32 12.26
CA TRP A 783 -6.03 -23.58 10.98
C TRP A 783 -7.28 -22.86 10.44
N ALA A 784 -8.40 -22.76 11.16
CA ALA A 784 -9.57 -22.00 10.70
C ALA A 784 -9.62 -20.55 11.25
N LEU A 785 -9.98 -19.61 10.37
CA LEU A 785 -10.39 -18.23 10.73
C LEU A 785 -11.74 -18.24 11.44
N CYS A 786 -11.97 -17.28 12.34
CA CYS A 786 -13.18 -17.19 13.15
C CYS A 786 -13.84 -15.80 12.99
N PRO A 787 -14.90 -15.68 12.16
CA PRO A 787 -15.44 -14.39 11.71
C PRO A 787 -16.89 -14.15 12.27
N VAL A 788 -17.40 -12.90 12.35
CA VAL A 788 -18.65 -12.53 13.11
C VAL A 788 -19.55 -11.45 12.42
N ILE A 789 -20.94 -11.43 12.29
CA ILE A 789 -21.87 -10.68 11.28
C ILE A 789 -22.82 -9.43 11.67
N VAL A 790 -22.74 -8.19 11.07
CA VAL A 790 -23.53 -6.92 11.32
C VAL A 790 -24.65 -6.64 10.33
N ALA A 791 -25.64 -5.88 10.81
CA ALA A 791 -26.06 -4.60 10.22
C ALA A 791 -26.54 -3.61 11.31
N THR A 792 -26.63 -2.32 10.98
CA THR A 792 -27.44 -1.30 11.68
C THR A 792 -28.25 -0.52 10.62
N PRO A 793 -29.54 -0.21 10.83
CA PRO A 793 -30.34 0.44 9.79
C PRO A 793 -29.87 1.86 9.51
N ASN A 794 -29.64 2.21 8.23
CA ASN A 794 -29.43 3.59 7.84
C ASN A 794 -30.76 4.35 7.91
N VAL A 795 -30.77 5.52 8.55
CA VAL A 795 -32.01 6.23 8.94
C VAL A 795 -32.23 7.49 8.10
N ASP A 796 -32.09 7.34 6.78
CA ASP A 796 -32.34 8.41 5.80
C ASP A 796 -33.70 8.20 5.10
N GLU A 797 -34.58 9.21 5.16
CA GLU A 797 -35.93 9.17 4.59
C GLU A 797 -35.93 9.36 3.05
N GLY A 798 -35.34 8.41 2.31
CA GLY A 798 -35.32 8.50 0.83
C GLY A 798 -34.75 7.34 0.01
N ALA A 799 -34.39 6.20 0.63
CA ALA A 799 -33.84 5.06 -0.12
C ALA A 799 -34.85 4.46 -1.14
N PRO A 800 -34.40 3.97 -2.31
CA PRO A 800 -35.23 3.21 -3.24
C PRO A 800 -35.71 1.90 -2.61
N SER A 801 -36.72 1.25 -3.20
CA SER A 801 -37.19 -0.02 -2.65
C SER A 801 -36.19 -1.16 -2.92
N LEU A 802 -36.12 -2.11 -2.00
CA LEU A 802 -35.36 -3.36 -2.12
C LEU A 802 -35.60 -4.07 -3.47
N VAL A 803 -36.81 -3.93 -4.02
CA VAL A 803 -37.24 -4.56 -5.27
C VAL A 803 -36.64 -3.85 -6.49
N ASP A 804 -36.54 -2.52 -6.46
CA ASP A 804 -35.98 -1.71 -7.55
C ASP A 804 -34.46 -1.94 -7.67
N GLU A 805 -33.79 -1.98 -6.52
CA GLU A 805 -32.36 -2.28 -6.47
C GLU A 805 -32.10 -3.71 -6.99
N TRP A 806 -32.80 -4.73 -6.49
CA TRP A 806 -32.63 -6.11 -7.00
C TRP A 806 -32.85 -6.22 -8.52
N ALA A 807 -33.80 -5.47 -9.08
CA ALA A 807 -33.97 -5.37 -10.52
C ALA A 807 -32.75 -4.74 -11.23
N TYR A 808 -32.14 -3.69 -10.66
CA TYR A 808 -30.97 -3.01 -11.21
C TYR A 808 -29.74 -3.91 -11.35
N ALA A 809 -29.36 -4.73 -10.36
CA ALA A 809 -28.19 -5.60 -10.52
C ALA A 809 -28.44 -6.74 -11.53
N LEU A 810 -29.64 -7.31 -11.58
CA LEU A 810 -30.01 -8.33 -12.56
C LEU A 810 -29.91 -7.79 -13.99
N VAL A 811 -30.36 -6.55 -14.21
CA VAL A 811 -30.23 -5.84 -15.48
C VAL A 811 -28.78 -5.46 -15.79
N GLN A 812 -28.02 -4.98 -14.80
CA GLN A 812 -26.59 -4.67 -14.96
C GLN A 812 -25.82 -5.92 -15.44
N LYS A 813 -25.99 -7.07 -14.77
CA LYS A 813 -25.33 -8.33 -15.14
C LYS A 813 -25.75 -8.84 -16.53
N ALA A 814 -27.04 -8.72 -16.86
CA ALA A 814 -27.55 -9.11 -18.17
C ALA A 814 -27.00 -8.25 -19.34
N THR A 815 -26.53 -7.03 -19.06
CA THR A 815 -26.05 -6.05 -20.04
C THR A 815 -24.54 -5.83 -20.04
N GLU A 816 -23.77 -6.70 -19.36
CA GLU A 816 -22.30 -6.70 -19.42
C GLU A 816 -21.77 -6.96 -20.85
N ALA A 817 -20.53 -6.51 -21.10
CA ALA A 817 -19.96 -6.47 -22.45
C ALA A 817 -19.92 -7.85 -23.12
N SER A 818 -20.31 -7.94 -24.40
CA SER A 818 -20.48 -9.21 -25.11
C SER A 818 -19.20 -10.05 -25.23
N ARG A 819 -18.03 -9.43 -25.07
CA ARG A 819 -16.77 -10.10 -24.73
C ARG A 819 -16.12 -9.36 -23.56
N ARG A 820 -15.73 -10.10 -22.53
CA ARG A 820 -14.93 -9.65 -21.38
C ARG A 820 -13.55 -10.27 -21.46
N GLU A 821 -12.55 -9.52 -21.03
CA GLU A 821 -11.20 -10.05 -20.84
C GLU A 821 -11.18 -10.98 -19.62
N VAL A 822 -10.76 -12.23 -19.84
CA VAL A 822 -10.68 -13.29 -18.81
C VAL A 822 -9.25 -13.59 -18.39
N GLY A 823 -8.30 -12.74 -18.80
CA GLY A 823 -6.92 -12.80 -18.37
C GLY A 823 -6.00 -11.99 -19.28
N SER A 824 -5.13 -11.20 -18.66
CA SER A 824 -3.99 -10.55 -19.29
C SER A 824 -2.72 -11.34 -18.94
N GLY A 825 -1.83 -11.52 -19.92
CA GLY A 825 -0.48 -12.03 -19.69
C GLY A 825 0.45 -11.59 -20.82
N ASP A 826 1.72 -12.03 -20.78
CA ASP A 826 2.79 -11.62 -21.71
C ASP A 826 2.47 -11.84 -23.22
N TRP A 827 1.41 -12.58 -23.51
CA TRP A 827 1.01 -13.03 -24.84
C TRP A 827 -0.25 -12.32 -25.39
N GLY A 828 -0.90 -11.47 -24.59
CA GLY A 828 -2.05 -10.65 -24.99
C GLY A 828 -3.30 -10.81 -24.11
N LYS A 829 -4.36 -10.10 -24.49
CA LYS A 829 -5.66 -10.10 -23.80
C LYS A 829 -6.50 -11.30 -24.25
N ARG A 830 -6.81 -12.24 -23.33
CA ARG A 830 -7.71 -13.38 -23.58
C ARG A 830 -9.16 -12.96 -23.34
N TYR A 831 -10.11 -13.35 -24.18
CA TYR A 831 -11.53 -12.94 -24.06
C TYR A 831 -12.48 -14.14 -24.05
N ALA A 832 -13.55 -14.03 -23.27
CA ALA A 832 -14.73 -14.91 -23.33
C ALA A 832 -16.02 -14.06 -23.36
N ALA A 833 -17.14 -14.67 -23.75
CA ALA A 833 -18.45 -14.02 -23.64
C ALA A 833 -18.94 -13.97 -22.18
N VAL A 834 -19.73 -12.97 -21.82
CA VAL A 834 -20.41 -12.85 -20.51
C VAL A 834 -21.86 -12.36 -20.65
N GLY A 835 -22.60 -12.30 -19.54
CA GLY A 835 -23.99 -11.83 -19.50
C GLY A 835 -24.92 -12.61 -20.44
N LEU A 836 -25.81 -11.89 -21.14
CA LEU A 836 -26.69 -12.49 -22.14
C LEU A 836 -25.97 -12.96 -23.42
N ALA A 837 -24.77 -12.45 -23.72
CA ALA A 837 -24.01 -12.90 -24.89
C ALA A 837 -23.52 -14.34 -24.70
N ALA A 838 -23.02 -14.68 -23.49
CA ALA A 838 -22.59 -16.04 -23.16
C ALA A 838 -23.74 -17.06 -23.21
N TRP A 839 -24.92 -16.70 -22.70
CA TRP A 839 -26.10 -17.58 -22.83
C TRP A 839 -26.48 -17.75 -24.30
N ASP A 840 -26.45 -16.68 -25.10
CA ASP A 840 -26.75 -16.77 -26.53
C ASP A 840 -25.75 -17.68 -27.29
N ASP A 841 -24.44 -17.55 -27.01
CA ASP A 841 -23.38 -18.39 -27.58
C ASP A 841 -23.54 -19.87 -27.18
N TRP A 842 -23.81 -20.13 -25.90
CA TRP A 842 -24.09 -21.47 -25.38
C TRP A 842 -25.32 -22.11 -26.06
N VAL A 843 -26.42 -21.35 -26.26
CA VAL A 843 -27.58 -21.87 -27.01
C VAL A 843 -27.25 -22.08 -28.49
N ILE A 844 -26.39 -21.26 -29.10
CA ILE A 844 -25.92 -21.47 -30.48
C ILE A 844 -25.11 -22.77 -30.61
N GLU A 845 -24.17 -23.02 -29.70
CA GLU A 845 -23.40 -24.26 -29.64
C GLU A 845 -24.32 -25.48 -29.49
N TRP A 846 -25.25 -25.43 -28.54
CA TRP A 846 -26.21 -26.51 -28.32
C TRP A 846 -27.18 -26.72 -29.49
N GLU A 847 -27.49 -25.70 -30.29
CA GLU A 847 -28.32 -25.86 -31.49
C GLU A 847 -27.61 -26.60 -32.64
N ARG A 848 -26.28 -26.52 -32.71
CA ARG A 848 -25.45 -27.17 -33.74
C ARG A 848 -25.36 -28.68 -33.60
N TYR A 849 -25.47 -29.21 -32.38
CA TYR A 849 -25.39 -30.66 -32.16
C TYR A 849 -26.53 -31.45 -32.84
N PRO A 850 -26.32 -32.75 -33.15
CA PRO A 850 -27.33 -33.56 -33.86
C PRO A 850 -28.61 -33.85 -33.05
N TRP A 851 -28.54 -33.85 -31.72
CA TRP A 851 -29.63 -34.27 -30.81
C TRP A 851 -30.20 -35.67 -31.09
N THR A 852 -29.43 -36.56 -31.72
CA THR A 852 -29.83 -37.96 -31.91
C THR A 852 -29.42 -38.83 -30.72
N ARG A 853 -29.99 -40.04 -30.66
CA ARG A 853 -29.63 -41.06 -29.66
C ARG A 853 -28.14 -41.40 -29.73
N GLU A 854 -27.62 -41.58 -30.93
CA GLU A 854 -26.25 -42.02 -31.20
C GLU A 854 -25.22 -40.99 -30.71
N TRP A 855 -25.53 -39.70 -30.90
CA TRP A 855 -24.73 -38.59 -30.36
C TRP A 855 -24.74 -38.57 -28.83
N ALA A 856 -25.91 -38.68 -28.19
CA ALA A 856 -26.01 -38.68 -26.72
C ALA A 856 -25.37 -39.91 -26.05
N THR A 857 -25.05 -40.97 -26.81
CA THR A 857 -24.29 -42.15 -26.34
C THR A 857 -22.78 -42.08 -26.58
N GLN A 858 -22.24 -40.99 -27.16
CA GLN A 858 -20.80 -40.76 -27.22
C GLN A 858 -20.26 -40.54 -25.80
N GLU A 859 -19.09 -41.10 -25.46
CA GLU A 859 -18.66 -41.22 -24.06
C GLU A 859 -18.53 -39.86 -23.36
N GLU A 860 -18.04 -38.86 -24.11
CA GLU A 860 -17.81 -37.49 -23.67
C GLU A 860 -19.12 -36.71 -23.52
N ILE A 861 -20.08 -36.87 -24.44
CA ILE A 861 -21.42 -36.28 -24.35
C ILE A 861 -22.19 -36.91 -23.19
N ALA A 862 -22.11 -38.23 -23.03
CA ALA A 862 -22.69 -38.97 -21.93
C ALA A 862 -22.04 -38.64 -20.57
N ARG A 863 -20.81 -38.10 -20.57
CA ARG A 863 -20.11 -37.58 -19.39
C ARG A 863 -20.63 -36.18 -19.02
N ALA A 864 -20.60 -35.25 -19.97
CA ALA A 864 -21.15 -33.90 -19.78
C ALA A 864 -22.62 -33.93 -19.32
N PHE A 865 -23.45 -34.80 -19.91
CA PHE A 865 -24.87 -34.93 -19.52
C PHE A 865 -25.07 -35.43 -18.08
N ARG A 866 -24.11 -36.12 -17.44
CA ARG A 866 -24.18 -36.43 -16.00
C ARG A 866 -23.87 -35.18 -15.17
N GLU A 867 -22.73 -34.56 -15.44
CA GLU A 867 -22.23 -33.37 -14.74
C GLU A 867 -23.22 -32.19 -14.83
N ILE A 868 -23.95 -32.09 -15.95
CA ILE A 868 -25.05 -31.14 -16.15
C ILE A 868 -26.33 -31.56 -15.41
N GLY A 869 -26.65 -32.87 -15.39
CA GLY A 869 -27.81 -33.40 -14.69
C GLY A 869 -27.78 -33.11 -13.19
N ASP A 870 -26.63 -33.32 -12.56
CA ASP A 870 -26.38 -33.05 -11.13
C ASP A 870 -26.56 -31.54 -10.77
N LEU A 871 -26.49 -30.65 -11.76
CA LEU A 871 -26.69 -29.21 -11.60
C LEU A 871 -28.13 -28.75 -11.89
N TYR A 872 -28.95 -29.53 -12.60
CA TYR A 872 -30.27 -29.07 -13.04
C TYR A 872 -31.26 -28.83 -11.90
N GLU A 873 -31.27 -29.65 -10.85
CA GLU A 873 -32.12 -29.42 -9.67
C GLU A 873 -31.82 -28.05 -9.04
N HIS A 874 -30.54 -27.81 -8.71
CA HIS A 874 -30.04 -26.53 -8.18
C HIS A 874 -30.37 -25.32 -9.08
N ILE A 875 -30.25 -25.47 -10.40
CA ILE A 875 -30.57 -24.39 -11.36
C ILE A 875 -32.08 -24.16 -11.44
N ALA A 876 -32.91 -25.21 -11.38
CA ALA A 876 -34.37 -25.12 -11.37
C ALA A 876 -34.88 -24.44 -10.10
N ASP A 877 -34.40 -24.88 -8.94
CA ASP A 877 -34.75 -24.32 -7.63
C ASP A 877 -34.43 -22.84 -7.56
N ARG A 878 -33.23 -22.44 -8.00
CA ARG A 878 -32.85 -21.01 -8.11
C ARG A 878 -33.83 -20.25 -9.01
N HIS A 879 -34.06 -20.66 -10.26
CA HIS A 879 -35.00 -19.92 -11.12
C HIS A 879 -36.41 -19.83 -10.53
N GLY A 880 -36.88 -20.91 -9.89
CA GLY A 880 -38.16 -20.94 -9.18
C GLY A 880 -38.22 -19.97 -8.00
N GLY A 881 -37.11 -19.88 -7.26
CA GLY A 881 -36.92 -18.98 -6.14
C GLY A 881 -37.11 -17.51 -6.50
N SER A 882 -36.42 -17.04 -7.54
CA SER A 882 -36.59 -15.68 -8.09
C SER A 882 -38.03 -15.44 -8.55
N GLY A 883 -38.64 -16.45 -9.18
CA GLY A 883 -40.05 -16.43 -9.56
C GLY A 883 -40.99 -16.21 -8.37
N ARG A 884 -40.75 -16.93 -7.26
CA ARG A 884 -41.52 -16.80 -6.01
C ARG A 884 -41.29 -15.44 -5.32
N TYR A 885 -40.07 -14.92 -5.31
CA TYR A 885 -39.76 -13.58 -4.79
C TYR A 885 -40.50 -12.47 -5.56
N PHE A 886 -40.40 -12.44 -6.89
CA PHE A 886 -41.06 -11.41 -7.69
C PHE A 886 -42.60 -11.55 -7.68
N THR A 887 -43.13 -12.76 -7.44
CA THR A 887 -44.56 -12.96 -7.17
C THR A 887 -44.97 -12.24 -5.89
N TRP A 888 -44.27 -12.48 -4.77
CA TRP A 888 -44.53 -11.81 -3.50
C TRP A 888 -44.38 -10.29 -3.60
N ALA A 889 -43.34 -9.80 -4.27
CA ALA A 889 -43.12 -8.37 -4.49
C ALA A 889 -44.29 -7.72 -5.26
N ALA A 890 -44.80 -8.39 -6.29
CA ALA A 890 -45.97 -7.92 -7.05
C ALA A 890 -47.30 -7.96 -6.28
N ASP A 891 -47.37 -8.74 -5.20
CA ASP A 891 -48.51 -8.79 -4.27
C ASP A 891 -48.39 -7.75 -3.14
N GLN A 892 -47.20 -7.17 -2.91
CA GLN A 892 -46.99 -6.05 -1.98
C GLN A 892 -47.02 -4.68 -2.67
N GLU A 893 -46.68 -4.62 -3.96
CA GLU A 893 -46.65 -3.38 -4.75
C GLU A 893 -48.07 -2.79 -4.94
N THR A 894 -48.16 -1.48 -4.77
CA THR A 894 -49.41 -0.70 -4.80
C THR A 894 -49.65 0.00 -6.14
N ASP A 895 -48.60 0.18 -6.95
CA ASP A 895 -48.72 0.65 -8.34
C ASP A 895 -49.05 -0.52 -9.29
N GLU A 896 -50.18 -0.45 -9.99
CA GLU A 896 -50.66 -1.56 -10.85
C GLU A 896 -49.72 -1.87 -12.02
N HIS A 897 -48.97 -0.88 -12.53
CA HIS A 897 -48.06 -1.05 -13.66
C HIS A 897 -46.75 -1.70 -13.20
N ARG A 898 -46.14 -1.22 -12.13
CA ARG A 898 -44.95 -1.84 -11.50
C ARG A 898 -45.26 -3.27 -11.05
N ALA A 899 -46.42 -3.48 -10.42
CA ALA A 899 -46.87 -4.82 -10.04
C ALA A 899 -47.11 -5.74 -11.26
N ALA A 900 -47.52 -5.21 -12.42
CA ALA A 900 -47.62 -5.97 -13.66
C ALA A 900 -46.24 -6.37 -14.22
N LEU A 901 -45.25 -5.47 -14.18
CA LEU A 901 -43.88 -5.75 -14.59
C LEU A 901 -43.22 -6.81 -13.67
N LEU A 902 -43.43 -6.71 -12.36
CA LEU A 902 -42.99 -7.71 -11.38
C LEU A 902 -43.65 -9.08 -11.62
N ARG A 903 -44.95 -9.13 -11.96
CA ARG A 903 -45.62 -10.37 -12.40
C ARG A 903 -45.03 -10.94 -13.70
N THR A 904 -44.60 -10.10 -14.64
CA THR A 904 -43.94 -10.54 -15.87
C THR A 904 -42.54 -11.12 -15.59
N ALA A 905 -41.76 -10.48 -14.72
CA ALA A 905 -40.49 -11.01 -14.23
C ALA A 905 -40.68 -12.37 -13.54
N ALA A 906 -41.62 -12.45 -12.58
CA ALA A 906 -41.97 -13.68 -11.88
C ALA A 906 -42.34 -14.82 -12.85
N THR A 907 -43.20 -14.53 -13.83
CA THR A 907 -43.65 -15.52 -14.82
C THR A 907 -42.49 -16.07 -15.65
N GLY A 908 -41.57 -15.22 -16.10
CA GLY A 908 -40.39 -15.67 -16.86
C GLY A 908 -39.44 -16.52 -16.02
N TYR A 909 -39.23 -16.18 -14.75
CA TYR A 909 -38.40 -16.98 -13.84
C TYR A 909 -39.00 -18.36 -13.52
N LEU A 910 -40.31 -18.43 -13.24
CA LEU A 910 -41.02 -19.72 -13.02
C LEU A 910 -41.06 -20.60 -14.28
N GLU A 911 -41.14 -20.00 -15.49
CA GLU A 911 -41.09 -20.76 -16.74
C GLU A 911 -39.71 -21.40 -16.97
N ILE A 912 -38.62 -20.77 -16.50
CA ILE A 912 -37.28 -21.39 -16.56
C ILE A 912 -37.18 -22.57 -15.59
N GLU A 913 -37.66 -22.46 -14.35
CA GLU A 913 -37.77 -23.60 -13.42
C GLU A 913 -38.47 -24.79 -14.09
N ARG A 914 -39.64 -24.52 -14.70
CA ARG A 914 -40.44 -25.52 -15.41
C ARG A 914 -39.68 -26.14 -16.60
N LEU A 915 -38.89 -25.36 -17.33
CA LEU A 915 -38.09 -25.83 -18.46
C LEU A 915 -36.85 -26.63 -18.03
N VAL A 916 -36.19 -26.24 -16.93
CA VAL A 916 -35.02 -26.97 -16.39
C VAL A 916 -35.44 -28.35 -15.89
N ARG A 917 -36.49 -28.45 -15.07
CA ARG A 917 -37.01 -29.78 -14.62
C ARG A 917 -37.53 -30.63 -15.78
N GLN A 918 -37.93 -30.00 -16.89
CA GLN A 918 -38.26 -30.71 -18.13
C GLN A 918 -37.00 -31.23 -18.86
N MET A 919 -35.85 -30.55 -18.80
CA MET A 919 -34.57 -31.09 -19.29
C MET A 919 -34.07 -32.24 -18.40
N GLU A 920 -34.10 -32.04 -17.08
CA GLU A 920 -33.74 -33.01 -16.03
C GLU A 920 -34.46 -34.35 -16.22
N THR A 921 -35.79 -34.33 -16.29
CA THR A 921 -36.61 -35.56 -16.49
C THR A 921 -36.41 -36.25 -17.83
N LEU A 922 -35.80 -35.59 -18.82
CA LEU A 922 -35.47 -36.15 -20.13
C LEU A 922 -34.04 -36.76 -20.20
N LEU A 923 -33.17 -36.48 -19.22
CA LEU A 923 -31.85 -37.10 -19.11
C LEU A 923 -31.91 -38.46 -18.38
N PRO A 924 -31.16 -39.48 -18.81
CA PRO A 924 -31.01 -40.72 -18.07
C PRO A 924 -30.28 -40.51 -16.74
N THR A 925 -30.86 -40.98 -15.62
CA THR A 925 -30.27 -40.86 -14.28
C THR A 925 -28.99 -41.68 -14.08
N GLN A 926 -28.70 -42.63 -14.98
CA GLN A 926 -27.41 -43.35 -15.04
C GLN A 926 -26.98 -43.56 -16.48
N MET A 927 -26.02 -42.75 -16.96
CA MET A 927 -25.43 -42.84 -18.31
C MET A 927 -24.37 -43.95 -18.44
N GLY A 928 -24.66 -45.14 -17.90
CA GLY A 928 -23.78 -46.30 -17.90
C GLY A 928 -24.48 -47.53 -18.47
N SER A 929 -24.67 -48.57 -17.65
CA SER A 929 -25.58 -49.67 -17.97
C SER A 929 -27.03 -49.21 -17.82
N LEU A 930 -27.56 -48.56 -18.87
CA LEU A 930 -28.96 -48.11 -18.95
C LEU A 930 -29.91 -49.27 -18.67
N ASP A 931 -30.88 -49.05 -17.78
CA ASP A 931 -32.04 -49.92 -17.63
C ASP A 931 -33.14 -49.56 -18.64
N GLU A 932 -34.31 -50.17 -18.53
CA GLU A 932 -35.42 -49.86 -19.45
C GLU A 932 -35.92 -48.41 -19.37
N ASP A 933 -35.75 -47.72 -18.24
CA ASP A 933 -36.18 -46.32 -18.10
C ASP A 933 -35.10 -45.35 -18.59
N GLY A 934 -33.82 -45.62 -18.33
CA GLY A 934 -32.71 -44.91 -18.97
C GLY A 934 -32.77 -45.01 -20.51
N GLU A 935 -33.11 -46.18 -21.05
CA GLU A 935 -33.39 -46.39 -22.48
C GLU A 935 -34.61 -45.60 -22.97
N ARG A 936 -35.69 -45.50 -22.17
CA ARG A 936 -36.86 -44.67 -22.47
C ARG A 936 -36.59 -43.17 -22.39
N GLN A 937 -35.65 -42.71 -21.55
CA GLN A 937 -35.22 -41.32 -21.47
C GLN A 937 -34.27 -40.97 -22.63
N LEU A 938 -33.28 -41.80 -22.92
CA LEU A 938 -32.35 -41.64 -24.03
C LEU A 938 -33.08 -41.54 -25.39
N ALA A 939 -34.16 -42.31 -25.58
CA ALA A 939 -35.02 -42.23 -26.77
C ALA A 939 -35.78 -40.89 -26.91
N GLN A 940 -35.74 -40.02 -25.90
CA GLN A 940 -36.45 -38.73 -25.88
C GLN A 940 -35.52 -37.50 -25.93
N ILE A 941 -34.20 -37.69 -25.97
CA ILE A 941 -33.20 -36.62 -26.19
C ILE A 941 -33.58 -35.64 -27.34
N PRO A 942 -34.12 -36.08 -28.51
CA PRO A 942 -34.55 -35.15 -29.56
C PRO A 942 -35.59 -34.10 -29.13
N LYS A 943 -36.34 -34.34 -28.04
CA LYS A 943 -37.33 -33.40 -27.47
C LYS A 943 -36.69 -32.26 -26.68
N MET A 944 -35.45 -32.44 -26.20
CA MET A 944 -34.75 -31.42 -25.42
C MET A 944 -34.23 -30.27 -26.29
N ARG A 945 -34.04 -30.49 -27.60
CA ARG A 945 -33.38 -29.57 -28.55
C ARG A 945 -33.85 -28.12 -28.50
N ASP A 946 -35.16 -27.90 -28.34
CA ASP A 946 -35.73 -26.55 -28.34
C ASP A 946 -35.91 -25.95 -26.94
N LEU A 947 -35.64 -26.71 -25.86
CA LEU A 947 -35.80 -26.23 -24.48
C LEU A 947 -34.78 -25.15 -24.10
N PRO A 948 -33.48 -25.22 -24.46
CA PRO A 948 -32.53 -24.13 -24.22
C PRO A 948 -32.95 -22.79 -24.86
N ARG A 949 -33.53 -22.84 -26.08
CA ARG A 949 -34.07 -21.66 -26.77
C ARG A 949 -35.31 -21.09 -26.08
N GLN A 950 -36.17 -21.95 -25.53
CA GLN A 950 -37.33 -21.53 -24.74
C GLN A 950 -36.86 -20.85 -23.43
N ALA A 951 -35.91 -21.44 -22.72
CA ALA A 951 -35.36 -20.87 -21.49
C ALA A 951 -34.68 -19.51 -21.76
N ARG A 952 -33.90 -19.40 -22.85
CA ARG A 952 -33.32 -18.12 -23.34
C ARG A 952 -34.37 -17.02 -23.52
N THR A 953 -35.52 -17.40 -24.05
CA THR A 953 -36.64 -16.48 -24.32
C THR A 953 -37.31 -16.05 -23.00
N ALA A 954 -37.50 -16.97 -22.06
CA ALA A 954 -38.05 -16.68 -20.74
C ALA A 954 -37.11 -15.78 -19.89
N VAL A 955 -35.79 -16.04 -19.91
CA VAL A 955 -34.75 -15.19 -19.29
C VAL A 955 -34.84 -13.76 -19.82
N ARG A 956 -34.79 -13.60 -21.16
CA ARG A 956 -34.83 -12.28 -21.81
C ARG A 956 -36.18 -11.56 -21.61
N SER A 957 -37.28 -12.30 -21.47
CA SER A 957 -38.60 -11.75 -21.12
C SER A 957 -38.68 -11.25 -19.67
N ALA A 958 -38.13 -12.00 -18.71
CA ALA A 958 -38.12 -11.58 -17.30
C ALA A 958 -37.26 -10.32 -17.10
N LEU A 959 -36.03 -10.35 -17.63
CA LEU A 959 -35.11 -9.22 -17.57
C LEU A 959 -35.63 -7.99 -18.33
N GLY A 960 -36.36 -8.17 -19.43
CA GLY A 960 -36.99 -7.06 -20.16
C GLY A 960 -38.03 -6.31 -19.30
N ALA A 961 -38.83 -7.02 -18.51
CA ALA A 961 -39.76 -6.39 -17.58
C ALA A 961 -39.05 -5.69 -16.41
N LEU A 962 -37.90 -6.22 -15.96
CA LEU A 962 -37.06 -5.55 -14.94
C LEU A 962 -36.35 -4.30 -15.50
N VAL A 963 -35.99 -4.28 -16.79
CA VAL A 963 -35.48 -3.06 -17.47
C VAL A 963 -36.55 -1.96 -17.46
N GLU A 964 -37.80 -2.30 -17.80
CA GLU A 964 -38.92 -1.36 -17.83
C GLU A 964 -39.31 -0.86 -16.42
N LEU A 965 -39.18 -1.70 -15.39
CA LEU A 965 -39.49 -1.37 -14.00
C LEU A 965 -38.64 -0.23 -13.43
N ILE A 966 -37.40 -0.10 -13.91
CA ILE A 966 -36.36 0.81 -13.37
C ILE A 966 -35.86 1.87 -14.36
N ASP A 967 -36.50 1.99 -15.54
CA ASP A 967 -36.08 2.87 -16.66
C ASP A 967 -34.61 2.66 -17.10
N ALA A 968 -34.20 1.40 -17.26
CA ALA A 968 -32.85 1.03 -17.66
C ALA A 968 -32.64 0.95 -19.19
N LYS A 969 -31.37 0.79 -19.60
CA LYS A 969 -31.01 0.56 -21.02
C LYS A 969 -31.59 -0.77 -21.53
N PRO A 970 -32.06 -0.83 -22.79
CA PRO A 970 -32.48 -2.09 -23.42
C PRO A 970 -31.40 -3.17 -23.41
N LEU A 971 -31.83 -4.42 -23.27
CA LEU A 971 -30.97 -5.61 -23.38
C LEU A 971 -30.31 -5.69 -24.76
N PRO A 972 -29.10 -6.28 -24.88
CA PRO A 972 -28.46 -6.51 -26.18
C PRO A 972 -29.35 -7.40 -27.08
N PRO A 973 -29.29 -7.25 -28.42
CA PRO A 973 -30.01 -8.12 -29.33
C PRO A 973 -29.63 -9.59 -29.14
N VAL A 974 -30.50 -10.50 -29.57
CA VAL A 974 -30.25 -11.94 -29.48
C VAL A 974 -29.27 -12.38 -30.56
N GLN A 975 -28.17 -13.05 -30.19
CA GLN A 975 -27.25 -13.59 -31.18
C GLN A 975 -27.89 -14.76 -31.95
N GLN A 976 -27.55 -14.83 -33.25
CA GLN A 976 -27.92 -15.91 -34.16
C GLN A 976 -26.67 -16.62 -34.66
N ASP A 977 -26.74 -17.94 -34.88
CA ASP A 977 -25.61 -18.70 -35.41
C ASP A 977 -25.35 -18.35 -36.89
N PRO A 978 -24.19 -17.75 -37.25
CA PRO A 978 -23.90 -17.42 -38.65
C PRO A 978 -23.74 -18.67 -39.52
N LEU A 979 -23.36 -19.83 -38.95
CA LEU A 979 -23.19 -21.08 -39.72
C LEU A 979 -24.51 -21.59 -40.32
N ARG A 980 -25.68 -21.08 -39.88
CA ARG A 980 -26.96 -21.27 -40.56
C ARG A 980 -26.94 -20.77 -42.02
N HIS A 981 -26.05 -19.83 -42.34
CA HIS A 981 -25.85 -19.24 -43.67
C HIS A 981 -24.51 -19.66 -44.31
N ARG A 982 -23.87 -20.74 -43.84
CA ARG A 982 -22.59 -21.21 -44.42
C ARG A 982 -22.69 -21.57 -45.91
N GLU A 983 -23.86 -22.02 -46.37
CA GLU A 983 -24.13 -22.33 -47.78
C GLU A 983 -24.11 -21.08 -48.68
N ASP A 984 -24.39 -19.89 -48.11
CA ASP A 984 -24.26 -18.58 -48.75
C ASP A 984 -22.84 -17.98 -48.60
N GLY A 985 -21.95 -18.67 -47.86
CA GLY A 985 -20.60 -18.24 -47.50
C GLY A 985 -19.48 -18.79 -48.39
N ILE A 986 -18.25 -18.52 -47.94
CA ILE A 986 -17.01 -18.96 -48.58
C ILE A 986 -16.16 -19.72 -47.57
N LEU A 987 -15.95 -21.02 -47.81
CA LEU A 987 -14.92 -21.81 -47.13
C LEU A 987 -13.52 -21.28 -47.53
N LEU A 988 -12.73 -20.86 -46.54
CA LEU A 988 -11.39 -20.28 -46.75
C LEU A 988 -10.27 -21.28 -46.48
N LEU A 989 -10.37 -22.05 -45.39
CA LEU A 989 -9.27 -22.84 -44.83
C LEU A 989 -9.80 -24.12 -44.18
N HIS A 990 -9.15 -25.25 -44.45
CA HIS A 990 -9.11 -26.41 -43.56
C HIS A 990 -7.81 -26.39 -42.75
N PHE A 991 -7.89 -26.67 -41.45
CA PHE A 991 -6.74 -26.76 -40.55
C PHE A 991 -6.82 -28.02 -39.68
N ARG A 992 -5.68 -28.70 -39.50
CA ARG A 992 -5.54 -29.87 -38.62
C ARG A 992 -4.19 -29.91 -37.91
N ALA A 993 -4.16 -30.44 -36.68
CA ALA A 993 -2.96 -30.85 -35.96
C ALA A 993 -3.22 -32.16 -35.20
N GLY A 994 -2.23 -33.06 -35.18
CA GLY A 994 -2.34 -34.39 -34.57
C GLY A 994 -2.23 -34.39 -33.04
N SER A 995 -1.55 -33.40 -32.44
CA SER A 995 -1.69 -33.17 -30.99
C SER A 995 -1.47 -31.72 -30.57
N SER A 996 -2.29 -31.23 -29.64
CA SER A 996 -2.24 -29.90 -29.03
C SER A 996 -2.41 -29.96 -27.51
N LYS A 997 -1.78 -28.99 -26.82
CA LYS A 997 -2.03 -28.60 -25.42
C LYS A 997 -1.27 -27.28 -25.17
N GLY A 998 -1.63 -26.24 -25.92
CA GLY A 998 -0.88 -24.99 -25.97
C GLY A 998 -1.64 -23.86 -26.66
N ILE A 999 -0.94 -22.73 -26.82
CA ILE A 999 -1.49 -21.48 -27.37
C ILE A 999 -0.77 -21.14 -28.67
N HIS A 1000 -1.55 -20.92 -29.73
CA HIS A 1000 -1.06 -20.64 -31.07
C HIS A 1000 -1.92 -19.57 -31.76
N HIS A 1001 -1.28 -18.66 -32.49
CA HIS A 1001 -1.98 -17.84 -33.48
C HIS A 1001 -1.76 -18.43 -34.87
N LEU A 1002 -2.86 -18.72 -35.56
CA LEU A 1002 -2.89 -18.92 -37.00
C LEU A 1002 -3.25 -17.60 -37.68
N THR A 1003 -2.34 -17.07 -38.47
CA THR A 1003 -2.53 -15.85 -39.27
C THR A 1003 -2.72 -16.23 -40.74
N LEU A 1004 -3.87 -15.90 -41.30
CA LEU A 1004 -4.20 -16.10 -42.71
C LEU A 1004 -4.10 -14.75 -43.46
N ARG A 1005 -3.26 -14.70 -44.50
CA ARG A 1005 -3.17 -13.56 -45.43
C ARG A 1005 -3.00 -14.06 -46.86
N GLY A 1006 -3.97 -13.79 -47.72
CA GLY A 1006 -3.96 -14.29 -49.10
C GLY A 1006 -4.01 -15.82 -49.14
N GLU A 1007 -3.02 -16.44 -49.78
CA GLU A 1007 -2.81 -17.90 -49.81
C GLU A 1007 -1.85 -18.38 -48.70
N THR A 1008 -1.31 -17.48 -47.87
CA THR A 1008 -0.32 -17.80 -46.83
C THR A 1008 -0.97 -18.02 -45.47
N VAL A 1009 -0.60 -19.12 -44.82
CA VAL A 1009 -0.90 -19.42 -43.42
C VAL A 1009 0.41 -19.38 -42.64
N GLU A 1010 0.51 -18.48 -41.67
CA GLU A 1010 1.60 -18.43 -40.68
C GLU A 1010 1.07 -18.95 -39.34
N ILE A 1011 1.84 -19.80 -38.66
CA ILE A 1011 1.48 -20.36 -37.36
C ILE A 1011 2.58 -19.99 -36.38
N LYS A 1012 2.20 -19.39 -35.25
CA LYS A 1012 3.12 -19.02 -34.17
C LYS A 1012 2.64 -19.58 -32.85
N TRP A 1013 3.46 -20.43 -32.24
CA TRP A 1013 3.32 -20.91 -30.87
C TRP A 1013 3.74 -19.83 -29.85
N TYR A 1014 3.11 -19.86 -28.67
CA TYR A 1014 3.34 -18.93 -27.56
C TYR A 1014 3.53 -19.63 -26.21
N HIS A 1015 2.70 -20.62 -25.88
CA HIS A 1015 2.74 -21.30 -24.58
C HIS A 1015 2.25 -22.76 -24.66
N GLY A 1016 2.51 -23.54 -23.60
CA GLY A 1016 2.18 -24.97 -23.55
C GLY A 1016 3.04 -25.81 -24.51
N ARG A 1017 2.43 -26.81 -25.15
CA ARG A 1017 3.07 -27.66 -26.17
C ARG A 1017 2.97 -27.02 -27.56
N GLU A 1018 3.97 -27.21 -28.41
CA GLU A 1018 3.88 -26.89 -29.85
C GLU A 1018 2.97 -27.89 -30.59
N LEU A 1019 2.36 -27.51 -31.72
CA LEU A 1019 1.46 -28.39 -32.48
C LEU A 1019 2.23 -29.46 -33.25
N ASP A 1020 1.88 -30.73 -33.03
CA ASP A 1020 2.41 -31.87 -33.80
C ASP A 1020 1.54 -32.19 -35.02
N ASP A 1021 2.14 -32.78 -36.06
CA ASP A 1021 1.48 -33.28 -37.28
C ASP A 1021 0.50 -32.27 -37.93
N VAL A 1022 0.98 -31.03 -38.14
CA VAL A 1022 0.16 -29.93 -38.69
C VAL A 1022 -0.05 -30.06 -40.19
N GLU A 1023 -1.32 -30.09 -40.61
CA GLU A 1023 -1.76 -30.01 -42.00
C GLU A 1023 -2.71 -28.83 -42.20
N HIS A 1024 -2.60 -28.10 -43.31
CA HIS A 1024 -3.55 -27.05 -43.65
C HIS A 1024 -3.75 -26.91 -45.17
N ARG A 1025 -4.93 -26.47 -45.58
CA ARG A 1025 -5.27 -26.22 -47.00
C ARG A 1025 -6.14 -24.97 -47.11
N VAL A 1026 -5.58 -23.92 -47.72
CA VAL A 1026 -6.37 -22.76 -48.17
C VAL A 1026 -7.20 -23.20 -49.38
N GLU A 1027 -8.52 -23.17 -49.23
CA GLU A 1027 -9.48 -23.50 -50.29
C GLU A 1027 -9.71 -22.30 -51.21
N ARG A 1028 -9.82 -21.09 -50.62
CA ARG A 1028 -10.08 -19.84 -51.34
C ARG A 1028 -9.48 -18.65 -50.59
N VAL A 1029 -8.91 -17.72 -51.36
CA VAL A 1029 -8.55 -16.39 -50.85
C VAL A 1029 -9.81 -15.57 -50.61
N LEU A 1030 -9.89 -14.88 -49.47
CA LEU A 1030 -10.99 -13.98 -49.15
C LEU A 1030 -11.05 -12.80 -50.15
N PRO A 1031 -12.22 -12.51 -50.77
CA PRO A 1031 -12.36 -11.33 -51.61
C PRO A 1031 -12.24 -10.03 -50.79
N ALA A 1032 -11.29 -9.18 -51.17
CA ALA A 1032 -10.95 -7.90 -50.55
C ALA A 1032 -12.07 -6.83 -50.68
N LYS A 1033 -13.19 -7.06 -50.01
CA LYS A 1033 -14.36 -6.17 -49.92
C LYS A 1033 -14.97 -6.26 -48.50
N PRO A 1034 -15.51 -5.15 -47.95
CA PRO A 1034 -16.21 -5.20 -46.66
C PRO A 1034 -17.46 -6.08 -46.68
N GLY A 1035 -17.99 -6.38 -45.48
CA GLY A 1035 -19.23 -7.15 -45.31
C GLY A 1035 -19.03 -8.67 -45.21
N TRP A 1036 -17.91 -9.11 -44.65
CA TRP A 1036 -17.67 -10.50 -44.25
C TRP A 1036 -17.63 -10.62 -42.73
N ASN A 1037 -18.22 -11.68 -42.20
CA ASN A 1037 -18.06 -12.16 -40.83
C ASN A 1037 -17.38 -13.55 -40.89
N LEU A 1038 -16.16 -13.68 -40.36
CA LEU A 1038 -15.45 -14.96 -40.35
C LEU A 1038 -15.75 -15.74 -39.08
N VAL A 1039 -15.98 -17.05 -39.26
CA VAL A 1039 -16.43 -17.98 -38.22
C VAL A 1039 -15.68 -19.29 -38.34
N VAL A 1040 -15.19 -19.81 -37.22
CA VAL A 1040 -14.62 -21.16 -37.13
C VAL A 1040 -15.75 -22.17 -36.90
N GLU A 1041 -15.74 -23.25 -37.67
CA GLU A 1041 -16.55 -24.45 -37.46
C GLU A 1041 -15.59 -25.58 -37.01
N PRO A 1042 -15.59 -25.94 -35.71
CA PRO A 1042 -14.79 -27.05 -35.20
C PRO A 1042 -15.22 -28.39 -35.80
N ILE A 1043 -14.25 -29.26 -36.07
CA ILE A 1043 -14.44 -30.61 -36.63
C ILE A 1043 -13.93 -31.68 -35.64
N GLU A 1044 -12.79 -31.45 -35.00
CA GLU A 1044 -12.16 -32.33 -34.01
C GLU A 1044 -11.46 -31.52 -32.91
N GLY A 1045 -11.40 -32.06 -31.70
CA GLY A 1045 -10.73 -31.46 -30.55
C GLY A 1045 -11.62 -30.74 -29.55
N TYR A 1046 -10.99 -30.17 -28.52
CA TYR A 1046 -11.65 -29.67 -27.30
C TYR A 1046 -11.14 -28.28 -26.84
N GLY A 1047 -10.30 -27.60 -27.63
CA GLY A 1047 -9.82 -26.25 -27.34
C GLY A 1047 -10.79 -25.15 -27.74
N MET A 1048 -10.45 -23.91 -27.38
CA MET A 1048 -11.16 -22.73 -27.85
C MET A 1048 -10.51 -22.21 -29.14
N TYR A 1049 -11.26 -22.27 -30.25
CA TYR A 1049 -10.81 -21.82 -31.57
C TYR A 1049 -11.55 -20.54 -31.99
N THR A 1050 -10.94 -19.37 -31.78
CA THR A 1050 -11.64 -18.07 -31.89
C THR A 1050 -11.02 -17.17 -32.96
N VAL A 1051 -11.86 -16.57 -33.82
CA VAL A 1051 -11.44 -15.44 -34.65
C VAL A 1051 -11.23 -14.22 -33.74
N VAL A 1052 -9.96 -13.89 -33.50
CA VAL A 1052 -9.52 -12.75 -32.67
C VAL A 1052 -9.27 -11.49 -33.48
N GLU A 1053 -9.08 -11.63 -34.80
CA GLU A 1053 -9.00 -10.50 -35.73
C GLU A 1053 -9.79 -10.80 -37.00
N GLN A 1054 -10.83 -9.99 -37.25
CA GLN A 1054 -11.61 -10.01 -38.48
C GLN A 1054 -10.87 -9.27 -39.62
N PRO A 1055 -11.02 -9.70 -40.88
CA PRO A 1055 -10.36 -9.09 -42.02
C PRO A 1055 -11.03 -7.78 -42.45
N SER A 1056 -10.21 -6.76 -42.70
CA SER A 1056 -10.63 -5.39 -43.02
C SER A 1056 -9.70 -4.77 -44.06
N ALA A 1057 -10.04 -3.57 -44.54
CA ALA A 1057 -9.12 -2.79 -45.37
C ALA A 1057 -7.87 -2.33 -44.59
N ASP A 1058 -8.02 -2.06 -43.29
CA ASP A 1058 -6.99 -1.44 -42.46
C ASP A 1058 -5.91 -2.44 -41.99
N ASN A 1059 -6.22 -3.74 -42.03
CA ASN A 1059 -5.27 -4.83 -41.74
C ASN A 1059 -4.89 -5.68 -42.96
N ASP A 1060 -5.03 -5.15 -44.19
CA ASP A 1060 -4.69 -5.85 -45.44
C ASP A 1060 -5.39 -7.21 -45.58
N TRP A 1061 -6.68 -7.26 -45.18
CA TRP A 1061 -7.53 -8.47 -45.17
C TRP A 1061 -6.95 -9.65 -44.39
N THR A 1062 -6.07 -9.37 -43.43
CA THR A 1062 -5.50 -10.37 -42.53
C THR A 1062 -6.57 -10.90 -41.58
N THR A 1063 -6.61 -12.21 -41.40
CA THR A 1063 -7.42 -12.85 -40.34
C THR A 1063 -6.49 -13.51 -39.33
N ARG A 1064 -6.83 -13.44 -38.03
CA ARG A 1064 -6.16 -14.23 -36.99
C ARG A 1064 -7.15 -15.12 -36.25
N VAL A 1065 -6.82 -16.40 -36.18
CA VAL A 1065 -7.49 -17.39 -35.34
C VAL A 1065 -6.56 -17.74 -34.18
N LEU A 1066 -7.07 -17.58 -32.96
CA LEU A 1066 -6.46 -18.13 -31.75
C LEU A 1066 -6.87 -19.60 -31.63
N ILE A 1067 -5.88 -20.47 -31.49
CA ILE A 1067 -6.02 -21.86 -31.06
C ILE A 1067 -5.48 -21.90 -29.64
N ASP A 1068 -6.34 -22.20 -28.66
CA ASP A 1068 -5.94 -22.32 -27.26
C ASP A 1068 -6.50 -23.61 -26.65
N ASP A 1069 -5.59 -24.56 -26.45
CA ASP A 1069 -5.79 -25.85 -25.81
C ASP A 1069 -5.10 -25.92 -24.44
N GLU A 1070 -4.57 -24.82 -23.88
CA GLU A 1070 -3.80 -24.83 -22.62
C GLU A 1070 -4.62 -25.42 -21.47
N TRP A 1071 -5.87 -24.97 -21.35
CA TRP A 1071 -6.86 -25.42 -20.37
C TRP A 1071 -7.42 -26.82 -20.62
N THR A 1072 -7.13 -27.48 -21.75
CA THR A 1072 -7.65 -28.84 -21.99
C THR A 1072 -7.05 -29.80 -20.95
N PRO A 1073 -7.85 -30.67 -20.28
CA PRO A 1073 -7.32 -31.44 -19.16
C PRO A 1073 -6.34 -32.53 -19.64
N TYR A 1074 -6.54 -33.01 -20.87
CA TYR A 1074 -5.69 -33.94 -21.60
C TYR A 1074 -5.31 -33.35 -22.97
N THR A 1075 -4.13 -33.70 -23.48
CA THR A 1075 -3.71 -33.42 -24.86
C THR A 1075 -4.75 -33.96 -25.85
N ASN A 1076 -5.17 -33.16 -26.82
CA ASN A 1076 -6.19 -33.50 -27.81
C ASN A 1076 -5.64 -33.40 -29.25
N SER A 1077 -6.41 -33.84 -30.24
CA SER A 1077 -6.27 -33.45 -31.64
C SER A 1077 -6.95 -32.09 -31.86
N VAL A 1078 -6.63 -31.40 -32.96
CA VAL A 1078 -7.32 -30.17 -33.39
C VAL A 1078 -7.67 -30.31 -34.87
N GLU A 1079 -8.94 -30.16 -35.24
CA GLU A 1079 -9.36 -29.96 -36.62
C GLU A 1079 -10.49 -28.93 -36.69
N PHE A 1080 -10.39 -27.96 -37.59
CA PHE A 1080 -11.45 -26.99 -37.84
C PHE A 1080 -11.42 -26.46 -39.27
N VAL A 1081 -12.54 -25.85 -39.68
CA VAL A 1081 -12.65 -25.09 -40.92
C VAL A 1081 -13.02 -23.63 -40.66
N LEU A 1082 -12.56 -22.73 -41.54
CA LEU A 1082 -12.83 -21.29 -41.45
C LEU A 1082 -13.73 -20.86 -42.60
N TRP A 1083 -14.91 -20.33 -42.26
CA TRP A 1083 -15.88 -19.76 -43.20
C TRP A 1083 -15.83 -18.23 -43.15
N ALA A 1084 -16.06 -17.59 -44.30
CA ALA A 1084 -16.42 -16.18 -44.41
C ALA A 1084 -17.87 -16.06 -44.91
N ILE A 1085 -18.74 -15.50 -44.09
CA ILE A 1085 -20.18 -15.43 -44.33
C ILE A 1085 -20.56 -13.96 -44.55
N PRO A 1086 -21.49 -13.61 -45.47
CA PRO A 1086 -21.95 -12.24 -45.64
C PRO A 1086 -22.50 -11.67 -44.32
N ALA A 1087 -22.10 -10.45 -43.95
CA ALA A 1087 -22.47 -9.82 -42.69
C ALA A 1087 -23.86 -9.12 -42.72
N ASP A 1088 -24.60 -9.28 -43.82
CA ASP A 1088 -25.95 -8.77 -44.06
C ASP A 1088 -27.04 -9.87 -44.05
N LEU A 1089 -26.69 -11.06 -43.55
CA LEU A 1089 -27.57 -12.22 -43.30
C LEU A 1089 -27.77 -12.46 -41.80
#